data_AF-A0A2I4BBQ7-F1
#
_entry.id   AF-A0A2I4BBQ7-F1
#
_cell.length_a   1.000
_cell.length_b   1.000
_cell.length_c   1.000
_cell.angle_alpha   90.00
_cell.angle_beta   90.00
_cell.angle_gamma   90.00
#
_symmetry.space_group_name_H-M   'P 1'
#
loop_
_entity.id
_entity.type
_entity.pdbx_description
1 polymer ?
#
loop_
_entity_poly.entity_id
_entity_poly.type
_entity_poly.pdbx_seq_one_letter_code
_entity_poly.pdbx_strand_id
1 'polypeptide(L)'
;MGTEVPCEDRGPSPTPPTSVHELRPGDIKVVAAVGDSLTAANGVGAQYDNLLLVINEYRGLSWSIGGDKNITTVTTLPNILREFNPALTGFSEGICTKDSPKAFLNQAVPGAKSGNMVEQVRILVDKMKNDPRVNFHNDWKVITLFIGGNDICDFCSDSIYYSPSNVVSRIRQALDILHSEVPRAIVNFVELFNIAPLRDLHKDKLLGCPTWFVNIICPCVLKPTDGSFELQRLNDFNRDYQSAMRELIDSGRYDTHDNFTVVLQPFFREIFLPILEDGRPDRSYFSPDCFHLSQKAHTLMARSLWNNMLEPVGNKTFEVDFTAGVDLKCPPKNNPFLRTAHNSNYTFPDPPPTFGPVNNWGSDFSCVHTAPSNSVPTSVHRLRPADIKVVGALGDSITAAFGAKSKRLQDLKTEYRGVSWSIGGDDTLETVTTLPNILKKFNPDIKGASKGTGKEQTGFNVAVSGAKIAGIPEQVRHLIDAIKNDSTIDFQNDWKLVTLFIGGNDLCQYCNDRASLSPQNYSHHMRTSLDILYEEVPRIIVNILEILEIEGLRRIKRDSLGCSLLQKQVCPCFLAPGEDSPELSEMKRINRDLQIETEALVRGGRYDGREDFAVVIQPFFKNTVVPLNSDGKPDTTYFSEDCFHFSERGHADMAAALWNNMLEPVGEKQMYNKFTNARNILKCPTEEQPYIFTKANSLPSSTTAPTADVTSAQPITADCSGGVPAWLAAVLAVIGLLIGCAVTWLVLFYRDRRRKRIKTDAVDKRATKF
;
A
#
# COMPACT_ATOMS: atom_id res chain seq x y z
N MET A 1 -3.38 -32.92 -17.57
CA MET A 1 -3.51 -31.45 -17.74
C MET A 1 -4.62 -31.06 -18.72
N GLY A 2 -5.19 -31.99 -19.51
CA GLY A 2 -6.37 -31.71 -20.34
C GLY A 2 -7.65 -31.52 -19.52
N THR A 3 -8.67 -30.97 -20.16
CA THR A 3 -10.00 -30.75 -19.62
C THR A 3 -11.05 -31.30 -20.58
N GLU A 4 -12.03 -31.99 -20.04
CA GLU A 4 -13.25 -32.32 -20.77
C GLU A 4 -14.23 -31.15 -20.70
N VAL A 5 -14.86 -30.82 -21.82
CA VAL A 5 -15.86 -29.75 -21.91
C VAL A 5 -17.23 -30.39 -22.05
N PRO A 6 -18.03 -30.49 -20.98
CA PRO A 6 -19.31 -31.22 -21.00
C PRO A 6 -20.46 -30.42 -21.63
N CYS A 7 -20.18 -29.24 -22.19
CA CYS A 7 -21.20 -28.29 -22.62
C CYS A 7 -21.89 -28.74 -23.91
N GLU A 8 -23.23 -28.82 -23.88
CA GLU A 8 -24.04 -29.17 -25.05
C GLU A 8 -24.24 -27.98 -26.01
N ASP A 9 -24.64 -26.81 -25.46
CA ASP A 9 -24.84 -25.60 -26.25
C ASP A 9 -23.52 -24.81 -26.33
N ARG A 10 -22.91 -24.85 -27.51
CA ARG A 10 -21.62 -24.19 -27.79
C ARG A 10 -21.71 -23.12 -28.88
N GLY A 11 -22.89 -22.95 -29.46
CA GLY A 11 -23.07 -22.07 -30.61
C GLY A 11 -22.90 -20.59 -30.26
N PRO A 12 -22.47 -19.75 -31.22
CA PRO A 12 -22.57 -18.30 -31.08
C PRO A 12 -24.04 -17.86 -31.02
N SER A 13 -24.26 -16.60 -30.71
CA SER A 13 -25.59 -15.99 -30.81
C SER A 13 -26.09 -16.03 -32.27
N PRO A 14 -27.41 -16.14 -32.51
CA PRO A 14 -27.96 -16.19 -33.87
C PRO A 14 -27.58 -14.98 -34.74
N THR A 15 -27.40 -13.83 -34.10
CA THR A 15 -26.86 -12.61 -34.69
C THR A 15 -25.75 -12.08 -33.80
N PRO A 16 -24.68 -11.47 -34.35
CA PRO A 16 -23.63 -10.86 -33.53
C PRO A 16 -24.23 -9.85 -32.54
N PRO A 17 -24.04 -10.02 -31.22
CA PRO A 17 -24.67 -9.15 -30.24
C PRO A 17 -24.11 -7.73 -30.36
N THR A 18 -24.92 -6.74 -30.02
CA THR A 18 -24.50 -5.33 -29.95
C THR A 18 -24.12 -4.92 -28.54
N SER A 19 -24.62 -5.63 -27.53
CA SER A 19 -24.31 -5.43 -26.11
C SER A 19 -23.37 -6.50 -25.57
N VAL A 20 -22.45 -6.08 -24.70
CA VAL A 20 -21.53 -6.92 -23.95
C VAL A 20 -22.29 -7.80 -22.94
N HIS A 21 -23.49 -7.39 -22.56
CA HIS A 21 -24.36 -8.07 -21.61
C HIS A 21 -25.09 -9.29 -22.22
N GLU A 22 -25.02 -9.47 -23.53
CA GLU A 22 -25.65 -10.55 -24.29
C GLU A 22 -24.61 -11.47 -24.96
N LEU A 23 -23.35 -11.42 -24.50
CA LEU A 23 -22.27 -12.20 -25.09
C LEU A 23 -22.32 -13.66 -24.67
N ARG A 24 -22.52 -14.55 -25.64
CA ARG A 24 -22.21 -15.98 -25.47
C ARG A 24 -20.72 -16.22 -25.67
N PRO A 25 -20.13 -17.28 -25.09
CA PRO A 25 -18.74 -17.62 -25.35
C PRO A 25 -18.39 -17.78 -26.84
N GLY A 26 -19.32 -18.30 -27.64
CA GLY A 26 -19.15 -18.46 -29.09
C GLY A 26 -19.09 -17.14 -29.87
N ASP A 27 -19.54 -16.02 -29.29
CA ASP A 27 -19.48 -14.70 -29.93
C ASP A 27 -18.08 -14.07 -29.87
N ILE A 28 -17.23 -14.56 -28.96
CA ILE A 28 -15.87 -14.07 -28.78
C ILE A 28 -15.01 -14.53 -29.94
N LYS A 29 -14.33 -13.58 -30.59
CA LYS A 29 -13.43 -13.85 -31.72
C LYS A 29 -11.98 -13.59 -31.41
N VAL A 30 -11.70 -12.71 -30.45
CA VAL A 30 -10.33 -12.28 -30.12
C VAL A 30 -10.09 -12.42 -28.62
N VAL A 31 -8.96 -13.02 -28.26
CA VAL A 31 -8.43 -13.01 -26.90
C VAL A 31 -7.15 -12.18 -26.84
N ALA A 32 -6.94 -11.45 -25.75
CA ALA A 32 -5.72 -10.70 -25.50
C ALA A 32 -5.36 -10.73 -24.01
N ALA A 33 -4.10 -10.44 -23.68
CA ALA A 33 -3.70 -10.30 -22.29
C ALA A 33 -2.54 -9.32 -22.08
N VAL A 34 -2.56 -8.66 -20.93
CA VAL A 34 -1.45 -7.85 -20.40
C VAL A 34 -1.23 -8.24 -18.93
N GLY A 35 0.00 -8.11 -18.45
CA GLY A 35 0.36 -8.54 -17.10
C GLY A 35 1.85 -8.74 -16.91
N ASP A 36 2.20 -9.64 -15.99
CA ASP A 36 3.58 -9.97 -15.62
C ASP A 36 4.00 -11.39 -16.06
N SER A 37 4.96 -11.97 -15.35
CA SER A 37 5.53 -13.29 -15.62
C SER A 37 4.53 -14.45 -15.48
N LEU A 38 3.47 -14.32 -14.68
CA LEU A 38 2.42 -15.36 -14.62
C LEU A 38 1.57 -15.36 -15.90
N THR A 39 1.30 -14.17 -16.46
CA THR A 39 0.58 -14.03 -17.74
C THR A 39 1.48 -14.39 -18.94
N ALA A 40 2.79 -14.16 -18.85
CA ALA A 40 3.79 -14.65 -19.81
C ALA A 40 4.14 -16.14 -19.66
N ALA A 41 3.66 -16.79 -18.59
CA ALA A 41 3.89 -18.21 -18.28
C ALA A 41 5.36 -18.59 -18.11
N ASN A 42 6.11 -17.78 -17.36
CA ASN A 42 7.50 -18.08 -17.00
C ASN A 42 7.59 -19.41 -16.25
N GLY A 43 8.48 -20.29 -16.71
CA GLY A 43 8.75 -21.56 -16.04
C GLY A 43 7.62 -22.60 -16.04
N VAL A 44 6.45 -22.33 -16.62
CA VAL A 44 5.27 -23.20 -16.56
C VAL A 44 5.53 -24.62 -17.11
N GLY A 45 6.33 -24.70 -18.17
CA GLY A 45 6.76 -25.97 -18.78
C GLY A 45 8.17 -26.41 -18.38
N ALA A 46 8.79 -25.77 -17.39
CA ALA A 46 10.14 -26.11 -16.95
C ALA A 46 10.17 -27.47 -16.24
N GLN A 47 11.24 -28.23 -16.46
CA GLN A 47 11.51 -29.45 -15.69
C GLN A 47 11.83 -29.09 -14.25
N TYR A 48 11.24 -29.83 -13.31
CA TYR A 48 11.22 -29.55 -11.87
C TYR A 48 12.60 -29.27 -11.23
N ASP A 49 13.66 -29.89 -11.75
CA ASP A 49 15.03 -29.80 -11.26
C ASP A 49 15.90 -28.77 -12.02
N ASN A 50 15.32 -28.03 -12.97
CA ASN A 50 16.06 -27.12 -13.84
C ASN A 50 15.61 -25.66 -13.69
N LEU A 51 16.21 -24.97 -12.71
CA LEU A 51 15.97 -23.55 -12.44
C LEU A 51 16.27 -22.63 -13.64
N LEU A 52 17.20 -23.02 -14.53
CA LEU A 52 17.55 -22.20 -15.71
C LEU A 52 16.41 -22.12 -16.72
N LEU A 53 15.43 -23.03 -16.69
CA LEU A 53 14.29 -23.00 -17.59
C LEU A 53 13.18 -22.05 -17.13
N VAL A 54 13.27 -21.44 -15.95
CA VAL A 54 12.28 -20.48 -15.42
C VAL A 54 12.30 -19.16 -16.19
N ILE A 55 13.45 -18.78 -16.76
CA ILE A 55 13.56 -17.56 -17.59
C ILE A 55 12.80 -17.68 -18.91
N ASN A 56 12.44 -18.90 -19.32
CA ASN A 56 11.69 -19.13 -20.54
C ASN A 56 10.22 -18.77 -20.35
N GLU A 57 9.69 -17.98 -21.27
CA GLU A 57 8.29 -17.55 -21.32
C GLU A 57 7.48 -18.56 -22.15
N TYR A 58 6.82 -19.52 -21.49
CA TYR A 58 6.01 -20.56 -22.14
C TYR A 58 4.63 -20.01 -22.51
N ARG A 59 4.58 -18.93 -23.29
CA ARG A 59 3.35 -18.18 -23.60
C ARG A 59 2.25 -19.05 -24.19
N GLY A 60 2.59 -20.10 -24.93
CA GLY A 60 1.66 -21.11 -25.43
C GLY A 60 0.88 -21.88 -24.35
N LEU A 61 1.43 -21.97 -23.14
CA LEU A 61 0.84 -22.64 -21.96
C LEU A 61 0.24 -21.66 -20.94
N SER A 62 0.17 -20.37 -21.27
CA SER A 62 -0.40 -19.37 -20.36
C SER A 62 -1.87 -19.61 -20.10
N TRP A 63 -2.25 -19.64 -18.81
CA TRP A 63 -3.59 -19.96 -18.36
C TRP A 63 -4.66 -19.03 -18.95
N SER A 64 -4.32 -17.76 -19.18
CA SER A 64 -5.24 -16.73 -19.65
C SER A 64 -5.22 -16.49 -21.17
N ILE A 65 -4.14 -16.87 -21.87
CA ILE A 65 -3.95 -16.47 -23.28
C ILE A 65 -3.15 -17.45 -24.15
N GLY A 66 -2.70 -18.59 -23.61
CA GLY A 66 -1.98 -19.61 -24.38
C GLY A 66 -2.90 -20.45 -25.27
N GLY A 67 -2.43 -20.82 -26.46
CA GLY A 67 -3.19 -21.62 -27.44
C GLY A 67 -2.47 -22.89 -27.91
N ASP A 68 -1.42 -23.34 -27.22
CA ASP A 68 -0.74 -24.57 -27.60
C ASP A 68 -1.70 -25.78 -27.54
N LYS A 69 -1.62 -26.63 -28.56
CA LYS A 69 -2.40 -27.88 -28.69
C LYS A 69 -3.92 -27.62 -28.61
N ASN A 70 -4.64 -28.47 -27.89
CA ASN A 70 -6.10 -28.45 -27.72
C ASN A 70 -6.47 -28.69 -26.25
N ILE A 71 -7.75 -28.50 -25.93
CA ILE A 71 -8.25 -28.55 -24.55
C ILE A 71 -8.05 -29.92 -23.88
N THR A 72 -7.99 -31.02 -24.64
CA THR A 72 -7.77 -32.37 -24.11
C THR A 72 -6.34 -32.61 -23.65
N THR A 73 -5.41 -31.68 -23.91
CA THR A 73 -4.00 -31.80 -23.49
C THR A 73 -3.52 -30.58 -22.70
N VAL A 74 -3.93 -29.37 -23.10
CA VAL A 74 -3.49 -28.10 -22.51
C VAL A 74 -4.73 -27.25 -22.21
N THR A 75 -4.96 -27.00 -20.92
CA THR A 75 -6.09 -26.21 -20.46
C THR A 75 -5.69 -24.75 -20.27
N THR A 76 -6.27 -23.89 -21.09
CA THR A 76 -6.11 -22.43 -21.07
C THR A 76 -7.45 -21.80 -21.44
N LEU A 77 -7.68 -20.54 -21.09
CA LEU A 77 -8.91 -19.83 -21.48
C LEU A 77 -9.14 -19.87 -23.02
N PRO A 78 -8.13 -19.63 -23.89
CA PRO A 78 -8.35 -19.74 -25.34
C PRO A 78 -8.71 -21.16 -25.80
N ASN A 79 -8.10 -22.20 -25.23
CA ASN A 79 -8.45 -23.58 -25.60
C ASN A 79 -9.87 -23.97 -25.13
N ILE A 80 -10.37 -23.40 -24.02
CA ILE A 80 -11.78 -23.53 -23.63
C ILE A 80 -12.67 -22.80 -24.64
N LEU A 81 -12.37 -21.52 -24.96
CA LEU A 81 -13.15 -20.72 -25.89
C LEU A 81 -13.18 -21.30 -27.31
N ARG A 82 -12.12 -21.97 -27.76
CA ARG A 82 -12.07 -22.64 -29.07
C ARG A 82 -13.07 -23.77 -29.22
N GLU A 83 -13.56 -24.35 -28.13
CA GLU A 83 -14.67 -25.32 -28.17
C GLU A 83 -16.01 -24.66 -28.50
N PHE A 84 -16.13 -23.34 -28.26
CA PHE A 84 -17.31 -22.53 -28.59
C PHE A 84 -17.15 -21.78 -29.92
N ASN A 85 -15.93 -21.33 -30.23
CA ASN A 85 -15.59 -20.70 -31.49
C ASN A 85 -14.23 -21.20 -32.02
N PRO A 86 -14.23 -22.17 -32.96
CA PRO A 86 -12.99 -22.69 -33.53
C PRO A 86 -12.14 -21.65 -34.30
N ALA A 87 -12.74 -20.52 -34.71
CA ALA A 87 -12.09 -19.43 -35.42
C ALA A 87 -11.46 -18.36 -34.50
N LEU A 88 -11.46 -18.59 -33.18
CA LEU A 88 -10.84 -17.71 -32.19
C LEU A 88 -9.38 -17.37 -32.60
N THR A 89 -9.00 -16.10 -32.44
CA THR A 89 -7.63 -15.61 -32.68
C THR A 89 -7.13 -14.78 -31.49
N GLY A 90 -5.86 -14.38 -31.52
CA GLY A 90 -5.24 -13.50 -30.52
C GLY A 90 -4.33 -14.20 -29.50
N PHE A 91 -4.48 -15.52 -29.34
CA PHE A 91 -3.71 -16.32 -28.39
C PHE A 91 -2.24 -16.44 -28.78
N SER A 92 -1.41 -16.71 -27.78
CA SER A 92 0.04 -16.94 -27.95
C SER A 92 0.39 -18.42 -28.08
N GLU A 93 1.50 -18.73 -28.75
CA GLU A 93 1.98 -20.10 -29.01
C GLU A 93 3.47 -20.27 -28.67
N GLY A 94 3.83 -21.47 -28.19
CA GLY A 94 5.19 -21.89 -27.91
C GLY A 94 5.92 -21.08 -26.83
N ILE A 95 7.25 -21.14 -26.88
CA ILE A 95 8.16 -20.43 -25.98
C ILE A 95 8.70 -19.21 -26.73
N CYS A 96 8.34 -18.00 -26.28
CA CYS A 96 8.76 -16.77 -26.96
C CYS A 96 8.61 -15.51 -26.10
N THR A 97 9.31 -14.44 -26.48
CA THR A 97 9.20 -13.12 -25.85
C THR A 97 8.01 -12.32 -26.41
N LYS A 98 7.59 -11.24 -25.71
CA LYS A 98 6.46 -10.36 -26.09
C LYS A 98 6.51 -9.81 -27.53
N ASP A 99 7.72 -9.66 -28.08
CA ASP A 99 7.97 -9.07 -29.41
C ASP A 99 7.93 -10.12 -30.53
N SER A 100 7.86 -11.41 -30.17
CA SER A 100 7.73 -12.50 -31.14
C SER A 100 6.36 -12.46 -31.83
N PRO A 101 6.26 -12.77 -33.14
CA PRO A 101 4.99 -12.99 -33.82
C PRO A 101 4.10 -14.03 -33.12
N LYS A 102 4.72 -15.04 -32.49
CA LYS A 102 4.00 -16.10 -31.74
C LYS A 102 3.43 -15.63 -30.40
N ALA A 103 3.89 -14.51 -29.84
CA ALA A 103 3.25 -13.93 -28.66
C ALA A 103 1.92 -13.26 -29.01
N PHE A 104 1.73 -12.88 -30.28
CA PHE A 104 0.56 -12.22 -30.82
C PHE A 104 0.01 -11.10 -29.91
N LEU A 105 -1.14 -11.28 -29.26
CA LEU A 105 -1.78 -10.30 -28.36
C LEU A 105 -1.50 -10.54 -26.87
N ASN A 106 -0.59 -11.44 -26.52
CA ASN A 106 -0.03 -11.55 -25.16
C ASN A 106 1.11 -10.53 -25.00
N GLN A 107 0.80 -9.38 -24.40
CA GLN A 107 1.75 -8.29 -24.15
C GLN A 107 2.28 -8.25 -22.71
N ALA A 108 2.05 -9.31 -21.93
CA ALA A 108 2.62 -9.43 -20.59
C ALA A 108 4.15 -9.42 -20.60
N VAL A 109 4.77 -8.86 -19.56
CA VAL A 109 6.23 -8.70 -19.48
C VAL A 109 6.74 -9.22 -18.13
N PRO A 110 7.68 -10.17 -18.09
CA PRO A 110 8.24 -10.66 -16.83
C PRO A 110 8.84 -9.52 -15.99
N GLY A 111 8.55 -9.50 -14.69
CA GLY A 111 8.97 -8.42 -13.78
C GLY A 111 8.17 -7.12 -13.89
N ALA A 112 7.14 -7.06 -14.75
CA ALA A 112 6.28 -5.89 -14.85
C ALA A 112 5.52 -5.61 -13.55
N LYS A 113 5.34 -4.32 -13.29
CA LYS A 113 4.56 -3.75 -12.20
C LYS A 113 3.38 -2.96 -12.75
N SER A 114 2.51 -2.49 -11.87
CA SER A 114 1.37 -1.63 -12.22
C SER A 114 1.74 -0.44 -13.12
N GLY A 115 2.93 0.15 -12.95
CA GLY A 115 3.43 1.25 -13.78
C GLY A 115 3.72 0.91 -15.24
N ASN A 116 3.86 -0.37 -15.59
CA ASN A 116 4.09 -0.80 -16.97
C ASN A 116 2.79 -1.03 -17.75
N MET A 117 1.63 -1.04 -17.09
CA MET A 117 0.36 -1.44 -17.70
C MET A 117 -0.09 -0.53 -18.83
N VAL A 118 0.12 0.79 -18.70
CA VAL A 118 -0.23 1.76 -19.75
C VAL A 118 0.52 1.48 -21.05
N GLU A 119 1.81 1.18 -20.97
CA GLU A 119 2.62 0.86 -22.15
C GLU A 119 2.15 -0.46 -22.79
N GLN A 120 1.94 -1.51 -21.99
CA GLN A 120 1.45 -2.80 -22.48
C GLN A 120 0.09 -2.66 -23.18
N VAL A 121 -0.83 -1.87 -22.60
CA VAL A 121 -2.16 -1.61 -23.18
C VAL A 121 -2.05 -0.85 -24.49
N ARG A 122 -1.23 0.20 -24.58
CA ARG A 122 -1.05 0.95 -25.84
C ARG A 122 -0.53 0.06 -26.97
N ILE A 123 0.51 -0.74 -26.68
CA ILE A 123 1.05 -1.69 -27.66
C ILE A 123 -0.01 -2.72 -28.07
N LEU A 124 -0.79 -3.22 -27.11
CA LEU A 124 -1.87 -4.17 -27.40
C LEU A 124 -2.93 -3.54 -28.33
N VAL A 125 -3.38 -2.32 -28.03
CA VAL A 125 -4.37 -1.60 -28.84
C VAL A 125 -3.84 -1.36 -30.25
N ASP A 126 -2.60 -0.91 -30.39
CA ASP A 126 -1.96 -0.71 -31.70
C ASP A 126 -1.87 -2.01 -32.49
N LYS A 127 -1.50 -3.12 -31.85
CA LYS A 127 -1.50 -4.44 -32.50
C LYS A 127 -2.89 -4.83 -32.99
N MET A 128 -3.93 -4.64 -32.18
CA MET A 128 -5.30 -4.98 -32.58
C MET A 128 -5.84 -4.09 -33.70
N LYS A 129 -5.45 -2.80 -33.76
CA LYS A 129 -5.84 -1.88 -34.85
C LYS A 129 -5.18 -2.22 -36.18
N ASN A 130 -3.95 -2.73 -36.14
CA ASN A 130 -3.13 -2.93 -37.35
C ASN A 130 -3.09 -4.37 -37.87
N ASP A 131 -3.60 -5.36 -37.12
CA ASP A 131 -3.60 -6.76 -37.57
C ASP A 131 -4.84 -7.09 -38.41
N PRO A 132 -4.68 -7.57 -39.66
CA PRO A 132 -5.81 -7.84 -40.56
C PRO A 132 -6.70 -9.01 -40.09
N ARG A 133 -6.26 -9.83 -39.13
CA ARG A 133 -7.05 -10.92 -38.55
C ARG A 133 -8.06 -10.42 -37.51
N VAL A 134 -7.94 -9.16 -37.07
CA VAL A 134 -8.81 -8.55 -36.06
C VAL A 134 -9.62 -7.44 -36.72
N ASN A 135 -10.93 -7.62 -36.82
CA ASN A 135 -11.82 -6.51 -37.14
C ASN A 135 -12.02 -5.67 -35.87
N PHE A 136 -11.11 -4.71 -35.66
CA PHE A 136 -11.01 -3.92 -34.44
C PHE A 136 -12.35 -3.34 -33.97
N HIS A 137 -13.21 -2.90 -34.88
CA HIS A 137 -14.49 -2.29 -34.52
C HIS A 137 -15.65 -3.28 -34.30
N ASN A 138 -15.61 -4.46 -34.92
CA ASN A 138 -16.78 -5.35 -34.98
C ASN A 138 -16.60 -6.68 -34.25
N ASP A 139 -15.36 -7.13 -34.04
CA ASP A 139 -15.11 -8.38 -33.34
C ASP A 139 -15.21 -8.21 -31.83
N TRP A 140 -15.87 -9.15 -31.15
CA TRP A 140 -15.90 -9.17 -29.68
C TRP A 140 -14.59 -9.73 -29.11
N LYS A 141 -14.06 -9.00 -28.13
CA LYS A 141 -12.75 -9.24 -27.51
C LYS A 141 -12.91 -9.61 -26.05
N VAL A 142 -12.16 -10.62 -25.59
CA VAL A 142 -11.90 -10.87 -24.17
C VAL A 142 -10.46 -10.45 -23.87
N ILE A 143 -10.26 -9.51 -22.96
CA ILE A 143 -8.93 -9.03 -22.57
C ILE A 143 -8.69 -9.38 -21.11
N THR A 144 -7.65 -10.16 -20.80
CA THR A 144 -7.31 -10.51 -19.42
C THR A 144 -6.18 -9.62 -18.89
N LEU A 145 -6.43 -8.95 -17.77
CA LEU A 145 -5.47 -8.15 -17.01
C LEU A 145 -5.14 -8.86 -15.70
N PHE A 146 -3.85 -9.13 -15.46
CA PHE A 146 -3.37 -9.62 -14.16
C PHE A 146 -2.00 -9.06 -13.82
N ILE A 147 -1.93 -8.25 -12.75
CA ILE A 147 -0.74 -7.49 -12.32
C ILE A 147 -0.79 -7.25 -10.81
N GLY A 148 0.35 -6.93 -10.21
CA GLY A 148 0.45 -6.55 -8.79
C GLY A 148 1.34 -7.47 -7.97
N GLY A 149 1.69 -8.66 -8.48
CA GLY A 149 2.59 -9.60 -7.81
C GLY A 149 3.98 -9.00 -7.58
N ASN A 150 4.55 -8.35 -8.61
CA ASN A 150 5.84 -7.66 -8.47
C ASN A 150 5.74 -6.37 -7.62
N ASP A 151 4.59 -5.70 -7.61
CA ASP A 151 4.36 -4.52 -6.76
C ASP A 151 4.39 -4.92 -5.27
N ILE A 152 3.68 -5.99 -4.89
CA ILE A 152 3.68 -6.51 -3.52
C ILE A 152 4.99 -7.23 -3.16
N CYS A 153 5.75 -7.75 -4.13
CA CYS A 153 7.09 -8.30 -3.86
C CYS A 153 8.11 -7.21 -3.46
N ASP A 154 7.86 -5.96 -3.85
CA ASP A 154 8.76 -4.81 -3.66
C ASP A 154 8.19 -3.71 -2.75
N PHE A 155 7.00 -3.87 -2.16
CA PHE A 155 6.30 -2.79 -1.45
C PHE A 155 7.14 -2.14 -0.33
N CYS A 156 7.98 -2.93 0.33
CA CYS A 156 8.84 -2.49 1.42
C CYS A 156 10.09 -1.71 0.97
N SER A 157 10.38 -1.67 -0.33
CA SER A 157 11.49 -0.89 -0.91
C SER A 157 11.14 0.58 -1.13
N ASP A 158 9.89 0.87 -1.50
CA ASP A 158 9.32 2.21 -1.63
C ASP A 158 7.81 2.13 -1.33
N SER A 159 7.48 2.28 -0.06
CA SER A 159 6.11 2.18 0.47
C SER A 159 5.13 3.15 -0.19
N ILE A 160 5.64 4.22 -0.80
CA ILE A 160 4.86 5.26 -1.45
C ILE A 160 4.59 4.86 -2.90
N TYR A 161 5.62 4.52 -3.68
CA TYR A 161 5.47 4.09 -5.06
C TYR A 161 4.55 2.87 -5.18
N TYR A 162 4.69 1.93 -4.26
CA TYR A 162 3.89 0.71 -4.13
C TYR A 162 2.75 0.87 -3.12
N SER A 163 2.31 2.08 -2.79
CA SER A 163 1.08 2.23 -2.00
C SER A 163 -0.14 1.69 -2.77
N PRO A 164 -1.16 1.16 -2.07
CA PRO A 164 -2.37 0.63 -2.69
C PRO A 164 -3.03 1.61 -3.67
N SER A 165 -3.14 2.88 -3.26
CA SER A 165 -3.71 3.95 -4.09
C SER A 165 -2.91 4.19 -5.37
N ASN A 166 -1.57 4.14 -5.32
CA ASN A 166 -0.72 4.36 -6.49
C ASN A 166 -0.74 3.18 -7.45
N VAL A 167 -0.74 1.96 -6.94
CA VAL A 167 -0.88 0.75 -7.75
C VAL A 167 -2.21 0.79 -8.51
N VAL A 168 -3.32 1.04 -7.80
CA VAL A 168 -4.65 1.09 -8.41
C VAL A 168 -4.82 2.28 -9.34
N SER A 169 -4.23 3.44 -9.04
CA SER A 169 -4.25 4.60 -9.96
C SER A 169 -3.59 4.31 -11.31
N ARG A 170 -2.50 3.52 -11.33
CA ARG A 170 -1.83 3.13 -12.58
C ARG A 170 -2.62 2.07 -13.35
N ILE A 171 -3.25 1.14 -12.63
CA ILE A 171 -4.17 0.18 -13.23
C ILE A 171 -5.37 0.91 -13.85
N ARG A 172 -5.96 1.87 -13.15
CA ARG A 172 -7.04 2.75 -13.65
C ARG A 172 -6.64 3.43 -14.96
N GLN A 173 -5.44 4.00 -15.04
CA GLN A 173 -4.96 4.65 -16.28
C GLN A 173 -4.95 3.67 -17.47
N ALA A 174 -4.56 2.42 -17.26
CA ALA A 174 -4.55 1.41 -18.31
C ALA A 174 -5.97 0.98 -18.72
N LEU A 175 -6.87 0.81 -17.75
CA LEU A 175 -8.28 0.50 -18.00
C LEU A 175 -9.03 1.65 -18.68
N ASP A 176 -8.74 2.91 -18.32
CA ASP A 176 -9.30 4.11 -18.97
C ASP A 176 -8.95 4.17 -20.46
N ILE A 177 -7.73 3.76 -20.85
CA ILE A 177 -7.33 3.65 -22.26
C ILE A 177 -8.15 2.56 -22.97
N LEU A 178 -8.31 1.38 -22.36
CA LEU A 178 -9.13 0.31 -22.94
C LEU A 178 -10.58 0.75 -23.13
N HIS A 179 -11.17 1.38 -22.11
CA HIS A 179 -12.55 1.87 -22.13
C HIS A 179 -12.77 2.94 -23.21
N SER A 180 -11.80 3.85 -23.39
CA SER A 180 -11.91 4.92 -24.39
C SER A 180 -11.60 4.48 -25.81
N GLU A 181 -10.71 3.50 -26.02
CA GLU A 181 -10.21 3.15 -27.35
C GLU A 181 -10.73 1.83 -27.93
N VAL A 182 -11.10 0.86 -27.09
CA VAL A 182 -11.40 -0.50 -27.55
C VAL A 182 -12.91 -0.76 -27.54
N PRO A 183 -13.56 -0.80 -28.71
CA PRO A 183 -14.97 -1.17 -28.78
C PRO A 183 -15.13 -2.69 -28.69
N ARG A 184 -16.33 -3.11 -28.27
CA ARG A 184 -16.77 -4.52 -28.24
C ARG A 184 -15.80 -5.39 -27.43
N ALA A 185 -15.63 -5.06 -26.14
CA ALA A 185 -14.72 -5.81 -25.27
C ALA A 185 -15.30 -6.08 -23.89
N ILE A 186 -15.04 -7.29 -23.39
CA ILE A 186 -15.15 -7.61 -21.97
C ILE A 186 -13.75 -7.77 -21.42
N VAL A 187 -13.41 -6.98 -20.39
CA VAL A 187 -12.11 -7.04 -19.73
C VAL A 187 -12.23 -7.86 -18.45
N ASN A 188 -11.50 -8.97 -18.38
CA ASN A 188 -11.29 -9.73 -17.16
C ASN A 188 -10.19 -9.05 -16.34
N PHE A 189 -10.55 -8.32 -15.28
CA PHE A 189 -9.57 -7.80 -14.34
C PHE A 189 -9.42 -8.77 -13.17
N VAL A 190 -8.31 -9.50 -13.13
CA VAL A 190 -8.06 -10.55 -12.15
C VAL A 190 -7.48 -9.93 -10.89
N GLU A 191 -8.15 -10.13 -9.76
CA GLU A 191 -7.75 -9.56 -8.47
C GLU A 191 -6.45 -10.20 -7.96
N LEU A 192 -5.62 -9.41 -7.27
CA LEU A 192 -4.38 -9.91 -6.69
C LEU A 192 -4.66 -10.94 -5.58
N PHE A 193 -3.89 -12.03 -5.62
CA PHE A 193 -3.95 -13.08 -4.60
C PHE A 193 -3.27 -12.66 -3.29
N ASN A 194 -3.73 -13.26 -2.20
CA ASN A 194 -3.02 -13.21 -0.93
C ASN A 194 -1.68 -13.96 -1.06
N ILE A 195 -0.57 -13.22 -1.03
CA ILE A 195 0.77 -13.76 -1.28
C ILE A 195 1.43 -14.34 -0.02
N ALA A 196 0.90 -14.05 1.18
CA ALA A 196 1.49 -14.48 2.43
C ALA A 196 1.74 -16.00 2.54
N PRO A 197 0.84 -16.89 2.05
CA PRO A 197 1.06 -18.34 2.07
C PRO A 197 2.32 -18.81 1.33
N LEU A 198 2.88 -18.03 0.40
CA LEU A 198 4.14 -18.34 -0.27
C LEU A 198 5.29 -18.58 0.72
N ARG A 199 5.25 -17.92 1.89
CA ARG A 199 6.29 -18.05 2.92
C ARG A 199 6.44 -19.48 3.42
N ASP A 200 5.34 -20.22 3.54
CA ASP A 200 5.36 -21.57 4.10
C ASP A 200 6.06 -22.56 3.18
N LEU A 201 6.00 -22.34 1.86
CA LEU A 201 6.76 -23.10 0.86
C LEU A 201 8.28 -22.94 1.03
N HIS A 202 8.73 -21.80 1.57
CA HIS A 202 10.13 -21.47 1.75
C HIS A 202 10.67 -21.71 3.17
N LYS A 203 9.80 -22.07 4.12
CA LYS A 203 10.19 -22.47 5.48
C LYS A 203 10.72 -23.91 5.53
N ASP A 204 10.14 -24.81 4.74
CA ASP A 204 10.57 -26.21 4.69
C ASP A 204 11.77 -26.41 3.74
N LYS A 205 12.94 -26.65 4.33
CA LYS A 205 14.18 -26.90 3.59
C LYS A 205 14.16 -28.22 2.81
N LEU A 206 13.33 -29.19 3.20
CA LEU A 206 13.23 -30.49 2.52
C LEU A 206 12.59 -30.38 1.13
N LEU A 207 11.87 -29.29 0.86
CA LEU A 207 11.27 -29.04 -0.45
C LEU A 207 12.29 -28.63 -1.50
N GLY A 208 13.53 -28.28 -1.11
CA GLY A 208 14.59 -27.91 -2.05
C GLY A 208 14.30 -26.63 -2.83
N CYS A 209 13.43 -25.76 -2.31
CA CYS A 209 13.10 -24.49 -2.92
C CYS A 209 14.32 -23.54 -2.89
N PRO A 210 14.61 -22.81 -3.98
CA PRO A 210 15.73 -21.87 -4.02
C PRO A 210 15.37 -20.57 -3.28
N THR A 211 15.18 -20.66 -1.96
CA THR A 211 14.79 -19.54 -1.09
C THR A 211 15.76 -18.36 -1.19
N TRP A 212 17.04 -18.60 -1.45
CA TRP A 212 18.02 -17.54 -1.71
C TRP A 212 17.67 -16.68 -2.93
N PHE A 213 17.10 -17.27 -3.98
CA PHE A 213 16.71 -16.60 -5.21
C PHE A 213 15.42 -15.82 -5.01
N VAL A 214 14.41 -16.44 -4.40
CA VAL A 214 13.12 -15.76 -4.13
C VAL A 214 13.30 -14.61 -3.13
N ASN A 215 14.24 -14.70 -2.20
CA ASN A 215 14.64 -13.58 -1.34
C ASN A 215 15.23 -12.37 -2.09
N ILE A 216 15.68 -12.54 -3.33
CA ILE A 216 16.18 -11.46 -4.19
C ILE A 216 15.02 -10.81 -4.94
N ILE A 217 14.12 -11.62 -5.51
CA ILE A 217 13.05 -11.13 -6.39
C ILE A 217 11.75 -10.78 -5.66
N CYS A 218 11.55 -11.28 -4.44
CA CYS A 218 10.37 -11.01 -3.61
C CYS A 218 10.76 -10.81 -2.13
N PRO A 219 11.68 -9.86 -1.85
CA PRO A 219 12.24 -9.69 -0.51
C PRO A 219 11.19 -9.29 0.53
N CYS A 220 10.18 -8.52 0.14
CA CYS A 220 9.18 -8.00 1.08
C CYS A 220 8.20 -9.07 1.57
N VAL A 221 8.17 -10.23 0.90
CA VAL A 221 7.35 -11.38 1.31
C VAL A 221 8.16 -12.35 2.17
N LEU A 222 9.38 -12.70 1.75
CA LEU A 222 10.14 -13.78 2.39
C LEU A 222 11.04 -13.34 3.55
N LYS A 223 11.54 -12.11 3.55
CA LYS A 223 12.45 -11.63 4.62
C LYS A 223 11.78 -11.35 5.97
N PRO A 224 10.51 -10.89 6.04
CA PRO A 224 9.85 -10.66 7.33
C PRO A 224 9.83 -11.92 8.20
N THR A 225 10.17 -11.77 9.48
CA THR A 225 10.10 -12.85 10.47
C THR A 225 8.67 -13.06 10.96
N ASP A 226 8.35 -14.26 11.45
CA ASP A 226 7.02 -14.53 12.01
C ASP A 226 6.74 -13.63 13.23
N GLY A 227 5.55 -13.06 13.29
CA GLY A 227 5.14 -12.11 14.35
C GLY A 227 5.74 -10.71 14.24
N SER A 228 6.51 -10.41 13.19
CA SER A 228 7.11 -9.08 12.99
C SER A 228 6.12 -8.04 12.47
N PHE A 229 6.43 -6.77 12.72
CA PHE A 229 5.70 -5.63 12.16
C PHE A 229 5.76 -5.63 10.62
N GLU A 230 6.88 -6.03 10.03
CA GLU A 230 7.04 -6.14 8.58
C GLU A 230 6.09 -7.17 7.96
N LEU A 231 5.86 -8.29 8.66
CA LEU A 231 4.90 -9.31 8.22
C LEU A 231 3.46 -8.81 8.34
N GLN A 232 3.13 -8.09 9.41
CA GLN A 232 1.83 -7.43 9.53
C GLN A 232 1.62 -6.45 8.37
N ARG A 233 2.62 -5.62 8.08
CA ARG A 233 2.59 -4.65 6.97
C ARG A 233 2.40 -5.31 5.61
N LEU A 234 3.01 -6.48 5.36
CA LEU A 234 2.78 -7.27 4.14
C LEU A 234 1.31 -7.66 4.00
N ASN A 235 0.70 -8.16 5.08
CA ASN A 235 -0.70 -8.56 5.08
C ASN A 235 -1.61 -7.35 4.83
N ASP A 236 -1.36 -6.23 5.52
CA ASP A 236 -2.13 -5.00 5.37
C ASP A 236 -2.06 -4.48 3.93
N PHE A 237 -0.85 -4.37 3.34
CA PHE A 237 -0.68 -3.91 1.96
C PHE A 237 -1.37 -4.82 0.94
N ASN A 238 -1.31 -6.15 1.12
CA ASN A 238 -1.99 -7.07 0.21
C ASN A 238 -3.51 -6.88 0.28
N ARG A 239 -4.06 -6.77 1.50
CA ARG A 239 -5.49 -6.52 1.71
C ARG A 239 -5.94 -5.17 1.15
N ASP A 240 -5.14 -4.14 1.33
CA ASP A 240 -5.43 -2.81 0.79
C ASP A 240 -5.37 -2.79 -0.74
N TYR A 241 -4.45 -3.53 -1.37
CA TYR A 241 -4.42 -3.68 -2.83
C TYR A 241 -5.72 -4.32 -3.33
N GLN A 242 -6.13 -5.42 -2.70
CA GLN A 242 -7.37 -6.11 -3.04
C GLN A 242 -8.59 -5.19 -2.86
N SER A 243 -8.67 -4.44 -1.75
CA SER A 243 -9.76 -3.49 -1.52
C SER A 243 -9.81 -2.40 -2.57
N ALA A 244 -8.67 -1.75 -2.84
CA ALA A 244 -8.61 -0.66 -3.80
C ALA A 244 -8.91 -1.14 -5.23
N MET A 245 -8.52 -2.37 -5.61
CA MET A 245 -8.89 -2.97 -6.90
C MET A 245 -10.40 -3.19 -7.02
N ARG A 246 -11.07 -3.65 -5.94
CA ARG A 246 -12.54 -3.78 -5.91
C ARG A 246 -13.23 -2.43 -6.03
N GLU A 247 -12.84 -1.47 -5.18
CA GLU A 247 -13.40 -0.11 -5.18
C GLU A 247 -13.29 0.56 -6.57
N LEU A 248 -12.21 0.30 -7.31
CA LEU A 248 -12.07 0.81 -8.67
C LEU A 248 -13.17 0.28 -9.62
N ILE A 249 -13.49 -1.01 -9.56
CA ILE A 249 -14.51 -1.61 -10.42
C ILE A 249 -15.92 -1.29 -9.90
N ASP A 250 -16.12 -1.33 -8.59
CA ASP A 250 -17.39 -1.04 -7.93
C ASP A 250 -17.79 0.44 -8.07
N SER A 251 -16.88 1.32 -8.52
CA SER A 251 -17.21 2.70 -8.90
C SER A 251 -18.16 2.82 -10.10
N GLY A 252 -18.40 1.73 -10.84
CA GLY A 252 -19.23 1.70 -12.05
C GLY A 252 -18.64 2.44 -13.26
N ARG A 253 -17.38 2.92 -13.15
CA ARG A 253 -16.71 3.77 -14.14
C ARG A 253 -16.64 3.18 -15.55
N TYR A 254 -16.66 1.86 -15.68
CA TYR A 254 -16.47 1.17 -16.96
C TYR A 254 -17.76 0.58 -17.55
N ASP A 255 -18.91 0.83 -16.92
CA ASP A 255 -20.23 0.36 -17.35
C ASP A 255 -21.09 1.55 -17.82
N THR A 256 -20.47 2.45 -18.61
CA THR A 256 -21.13 3.67 -19.13
C THR A 256 -21.76 3.48 -20.51
N HIS A 257 -21.47 2.37 -21.19
CA HIS A 257 -22.02 2.02 -22.49
C HIS A 257 -21.96 0.51 -22.77
N ASP A 258 -22.93 0.02 -23.55
CA ASP A 258 -23.17 -1.41 -23.74
C ASP A 258 -22.10 -2.16 -24.55
N ASN A 259 -21.15 -1.50 -25.21
CA ASN A 259 -20.15 -2.18 -26.03
C ASN A 259 -18.85 -2.52 -25.27
N PHE A 260 -18.78 -2.21 -23.97
CA PHE A 260 -17.58 -2.43 -23.16
C PHE A 260 -17.95 -2.64 -21.69
N THR A 261 -17.19 -3.46 -20.97
CA THR A 261 -17.27 -3.55 -19.50
C THR A 261 -15.96 -4.10 -18.94
N VAL A 262 -15.67 -3.78 -17.68
CA VAL A 262 -14.59 -4.40 -16.91
C VAL A 262 -15.23 -5.22 -15.80
N VAL A 263 -14.94 -6.51 -15.76
CA VAL A 263 -15.45 -7.43 -14.74
C VAL A 263 -14.30 -7.89 -13.87
N LEU A 264 -14.41 -7.65 -12.56
CA LEU A 264 -13.47 -8.19 -11.58
C LEU A 264 -13.63 -9.71 -11.49
N GLN A 265 -12.53 -10.44 -11.55
CA GLN A 265 -12.47 -11.90 -11.42
C GLN A 265 -11.70 -12.29 -10.14
N PRO A 266 -12.39 -12.43 -9.00
CA PRO A 266 -11.73 -12.61 -7.69
C PRO A 266 -11.30 -14.04 -7.38
N PHE A 267 -11.45 -15.01 -8.29
CA PHE A 267 -11.19 -16.45 -8.01
C PHE A 267 -9.81 -16.77 -7.43
N PHE A 268 -8.85 -15.86 -7.56
CA PHE A 268 -7.48 -16.03 -7.07
C PHE A 268 -7.19 -15.25 -5.78
N ARG A 269 -8.17 -14.55 -5.20
CA ARG A 269 -8.00 -13.68 -4.01
C ARG A 269 -7.47 -14.45 -2.81
N GLU A 270 -8.19 -15.50 -2.39
CA GLU A 270 -7.73 -16.41 -1.35
C GLU A 270 -7.29 -17.72 -2.00
N ILE A 271 -5.98 -17.95 -2.00
CA ILE A 271 -5.41 -19.22 -2.43
C ILE A 271 -4.87 -20.00 -1.22
N PHE A 272 -5.31 -21.25 -1.12
CA PHE A 272 -4.74 -22.20 -0.18
C PHE A 272 -3.49 -22.82 -0.80
N LEU A 273 -2.39 -22.83 -0.04
CA LEU A 273 -1.19 -23.55 -0.44
C LEU A 273 -1.52 -25.05 -0.47
N PRO A 274 -1.43 -25.75 -1.63
CA PRO A 274 -1.77 -27.16 -1.68
C PRO A 274 -0.83 -27.98 -0.78
N ILE A 275 -1.38 -28.92 -0.01
CA ILE A 275 -0.65 -29.72 0.96
C ILE A 275 -0.72 -31.21 0.58
N LEU A 276 0.38 -31.94 0.75
CA LEU A 276 0.47 -33.39 0.59
C LEU A 276 -0.11 -34.11 1.83
N GLU A 277 -0.37 -35.41 1.73
CA GLU A 277 -0.85 -36.22 2.86
C GLU A 277 0.08 -36.16 4.10
N ASP A 278 1.37 -35.90 3.89
CA ASP A 278 2.37 -35.77 4.96
C ASP A 278 2.42 -34.37 5.60
N GLY A 279 1.52 -33.46 5.21
CA GLY A 279 1.41 -32.12 5.76
C GLY A 279 2.36 -31.08 5.12
N ARG A 280 3.21 -31.47 4.17
CA ARG A 280 4.12 -30.52 3.49
C ARG A 280 3.48 -29.89 2.25
N PRO A 281 3.87 -28.66 1.87
CA PRO A 281 3.46 -28.06 0.62
C PRO A 281 3.73 -28.94 -0.62
N ASP A 282 2.74 -29.10 -1.49
CA ASP A 282 2.86 -29.85 -2.74
C ASP A 282 3.59 -29.00 -3.79
N ARG A 283 4.91 -29.22 -3.91
CA ARG A 283 5.76 -28.52 -4.89
C ARG A 283 5.37 -28.77 -6.34
N SER A 284 4.52 -29.76 -6.67
CA SER A 284 4.08 -30.03 -8.05
C SER A 284 3.19 -28.92 -8.65
N TYR A 285 2.66 -28.02 -7.83
CA TYR A 285 1.93 -26.83 -8.28
C TYR A 285 2.83 -25.65 -8.66
N PHE A 286 4.13 -25.75 -8.41
CA PHE A 286 5.10 -24.68 -8.64
C PHE A 286 6.14 -25.05 -9.69
N SER A 287 6.69 -24.02 -10.32
CA SER A 287 7.87 -24.13 -11.17
C SER A 287 9.12 -24.40 -10.32
N PRO A 288 10.27 -24.74 -10.94
CA PRO A 288 11.52 -25.03 -10.22
C PRO A 288 11.99 -23.97 -9.23
N ASP A 289 11.55 -22.72 -9.39
CA ASP A 289 11.89 -21.62 -8.48
C ASP A 289 11.04 -21.56 -7.20
N CYS A 290 10.01 -22.41 -7.06
CA CYS A 290 9.02 -22.35 -5.99
C CYS A 290 8.33 -20.98 -5.87
N PHE A 291 8.19 -20.25 -6.97
CA PHE A 291 7.56 -18.94 -6.99
C PHE A 291 6.55 -18.84 -8.14
N HIS A 292 7.01 -19.07 -9.37
CA HIS A 292 6.09 -19.20 -10.50
C HIS A 292 5.32 -20.51 -10.41
N LEU A 293 4.18 -20.54 -11.09
CA LEU A 293 3.24 -21.66 -11.04
C LEU A 293 3.54 -22.67 -12.14
N SER A 294 3.31 -23.95 -11.86
CA SER A 294 3.47 -25.01 -12.85
C SER A 294 2.28 -25.08 -13.82
N GLN A 295 2.40 -25.90 -14.87
CA GLN A 295 1.27 -26.21 -15.75
C GLN A 295 0.06 -26.79 -14.99
N LYS A 296 0.28 -27.45 -13.85
CA LYS A 296 -0.79 -27.98 -12.97
C LYS A 296 -1.64 -26.84 -12.42
N ALA A 297 -1.00 -25.85 -11.82
CA ALA A 297 -1.66 -24.67 -11.28
C ALA A 297 -2.28 -23.81 -12.39
N HIS A 298 -1.59 -23.59 -13.50
CA HIS A 298 -2.14 -22.87 -14.66
C HIS A 298 -3.42 -23.51 -15.22
N THR A 299 -3.50 -24.85 -15.23
CA THR A 299 -4.70 -25.58 -15.63
C THR A 299 -5.89 -25.22 -14.73
N LEU A 300 -5.68 -25.18 -13.41
CA LEU A 300 -6.72 -24.83 -12.44
C LEU A 300 -7.09 -23.35 -12.51
N MET A 301 -6.12 -22.45 -12.67
CA MET A 301 -6.38 -21.03 -12.89
C MET A 301 -7.25 -20.78 -14.13
N ALA A 302 -7.00 -21.47 -15.24
CA ALA A 302 -7.80 -21.33 -16.45
C ALA A 302 -9.26 -21.78 -16.24
N ARG A 303 -9.48 -22.89 -15.54
CA ARG A 303 -10.82 -23.37 -15.18
C ARG A 303 -11.52 -22.44 -14.20
N SER A 304 -10.81 -21.95 -13.19
CA SER A 304 -11.34 -21.01 -12.22
C SER A 304 -11.74 -19.69 -12.88
N LEU A 305 -10.89 -19.12 -13.75
CA LEU A 305 -11.25 -17.91 -14.50
C LEU A 305 -12.49 -18.12 -15.36
N TRP A 306 -12.53 -19.23 -16.11
CA TRP A 306 -13.70 -19.57 -16.92
C TRP A 306 -14.98 -19.66 -16.08
N ASN A 307 -14.94 -20.39 -14.97
CA ASN A 307 -16.08 -20.50 -14.07
C ASN A 307 -16.51 -19.14 -13.52
N ASN A 308 -15.55 -18.30 -13.14
CA ASN A 308 -15.81 -16.97 -12.58
C ASN A 308 -16.44 -16.02 -13.62
N MET A 309 -16.08 -16.17 -14.90
CA MET A 309 -16.75 -15.45 -16.00
C MET A 309 -18.23 -15.84 -16.18
N LEU A 310 -18.64 -17.01 -15.69
CA LEU A 310 -20.04 -17.50 -15.74
C LEU A 310 -20.82 -17.23 -14.44
N GLU A 311 -20.15 -16.81 -13.37
CA GLU A 311 -20.73 -16.52 -12.07
C GLU A 311 -21.24 -15.08 -11.98
N PRO A 312 -22.46 -14.85 -11.44
CA PRO A 312 -23.05 -13.52 -11.37
C PRO A 312 -22.18 -12.57 -10.53
N VAL A 313 -22.06 -11.31 -10.99
CA VAL A 313 -21.38 -10.25 -10.24
C VAL A 313 -22.08 -10.05 -8.88
N GLY A 314 -21.29 -9.91 -7.81
CA GLY A 314 -21.76 -9.91 -6.42
C GLY A 314 -21.80 -11.29 -5.76
N ASN A 315 -21.71 -12.39 -6.54
CA ASN A 315 -21.65 -13.76 -6.01
C ASN A 315 -20.63 -14.61 -6.80
N LYS A 316 -19.45 -14.03 -7.02
CA LYS A 316 -18.31 -14.70 -7.66
C LYS A 316 -17.48 -15.45 -6.62
N THR A 317 -17.01 -16.63 -6.97
CA THR A 317 -16.06 -17.39 -6.16
C THR A 317 -14.77 -16.59 -5.99
N PHE A 318 -14.26 -16.49 -4.77
CA PHE A 318 -13.00 -15.80 -4.44
C PHE A 318 -12.01 -16.65 -3.61
N GLU A 319 -12.47 -17.82 -3.15
CA GLU A 319 -11.71 -18.85 -2.44
C GLU A 319 -11.70 -20.12 -3.29
N VAL A 320 -10.52 -20.65 -3.64
CA VAL A 320 -10.40 -21.89 -4.41
C VAL A 320 -9.34 -22.79 -3.80
N ASP A 321 -9.72 -24.04 -3.51
CA ASP A 321 -8.80 -25.11 -3.15
C ASP A 321 -8.36 -25.88 -4.41
N PHE A 322 -7.12 -25.66 -4.83
CA PHE A 322 -6.54 -26.37 -5.98
C PHE A 322 -6.33 -27.86 -5.73
N THR A 323 -6.27 -28.30 -4.47
CA THR A 323 -6.08 -29.70 -4.09
C THR A 323 -7.34 -30.52 -4.36
N ALA A 324 -8.51 -29.94 -4.10
CA ALA A 324 -9.81 -30.52 -4.45
C ALA A 324 -10.06 -30.59 -5.97
N GLY A 325 -9.28 -29.83 -6.75
CA GLY A 325 -9.49 -29.68 -8.18
C GLY A 325 -10.60 -28.67 -8.50
N VAL A 326 -10.72 -28.35 -9.79
CA VAL A 326 -11.73 -27.41 -10.29
C VAL A 326 -12.37 -28.03 -11.52
N ASP A 327 -13.67 -28.26 -11.47
CA ASP A 327 -14.45 -28.74 -12.62
C ASP A 327 -14.88 -27.59 -13.51
N LEU A 328 -14.93 -27.82 -14.83
CA LEU A 328 -15.34 -26.82 -15.80
C LEU A 328 -16.87 -26.71 -15.83
N LYS A 329 -17.41 -25.53 -15.54
CA LYS A 329 -18.85 -25.23 -15.61
C LYS A 329 -19.26 -24.89 -17.04
N CYS A 330 -20.52 -25.13 -17.37
CA CYS A 330 -21.10 -24.74 -18.66
C CYS A 330 -22.06 -23.56 -18.51
N PRO A 331 -22.18 -22.68 -19.53
CA PRO A 331 -23.19 -21.63 -19.54
C PRO A 331 -24.59 -22.24 -19.36
N PRO A 332 -25.42 -21.72 -18.45
CA PRO A 332 -26.75 -22.27 -18.22
C PRO A 332 -27.70 -21.95 -19.39
N LYS A 333 -28.57 -22.89 -19.76
CA LYS A 333 -29.47 -22.76 -20.94
C LYS A 333 -30.37 -21.52 -20.89
N ASN A 334 -30.80 -21.11 -19.71
CA ASN A 334 -31.66 -19.94 -19.49
C ASN A 334 -30.89 -18.60 -19.44
N ASN A 335 -29.57 -18.63 -19.29
CA ASN A 335 -28.73 -17.44 -19.28
C ASN A 335 -27.33 -17.79 -19.82
N PRO A 336 -27.20 -17.96 -21.15
CA PRO A 336 -25.99 -18.46 -21.78
C PRO A 336 -24.88 -17.40 -21.92
N PHE A 337 -25.00 -16.28 -21.18
CA PHE A 337 -24.13 -15.12 -21.35
C PHE A 337 -22.96 -15.12 -20.35
N LEU A 338 -21.84 -14.52 -20.76
CA LEU A 338 -20.78 -14.11 -19.86
C LEU A 338 -21.32 -13.06 -18.90
N ARG A 339 -20.95 -13.16 -17.61
CA ARG A 339 -21.57 -12.35 -16.55
C ARG A 339 -20.95 -10.96 -16.44
N THR A 340 -21.81 -9.96 -16.52
CA THR A 340 -21.52 -8.54 -16.32
C THR A 340 -22.33 -8.01 -15.14
N ALA A 341 -22.09 -6.78 -14.68
CA ALA A 341 -22.90 -6.18 -13.63
C ALA A 341 -24.39 -6.12 -14.02
N HIS A 342 -24.66 -5.66 -15.25
CA HIS A 342 -26.01 -5.53 -15.79
C HIS A 342 -26.79 -6.87 -15.82
N ASN A 343 -26.26 -7.92 -16.47
CA ASN A 343 -26.97 -9.21 -16.57
C ASN A 343 -26.90 -10.08 -15.30
N SER A 344 -26.30 -9.54 -14.23
CA SER A 344 -26.32 -10.10 -12.88
C SER A 344 -27.28 -9.37 -11.94
N ASN A 345 -27.97 -8.31 -12.41
CA ASN A 345 -28.74 -7.39 -11.58
C ASN A 345 -27.92 -6.79 -10.41
N TYR A 346 -26.62 -6.56 -10.64
CA TYR A 346 -25.73 -5.97 -9.65
C TYR A 346 -25.91 -4.46 -9.63
N THR A 347 -26.11 -3.89 -8.45
CA THR A 347 -26.18 -2.44 -8.24
C THR A 347 -24.84 -1.99 -7.67
N PHE A 348 -24.14 -1.12 -8.40
CA PHE A 348 -22.91 -0.51 -7.90
C PHE A 348 -23.22 0.31 -6.63
N PRO A 349 -22.33 0.29 -5.62
CA PRO A 349 -22.41 1.23 -4.51
C PRO A 349 -22.48 2.68 -5.01
N ASP A 350 -23.25 3.54 -4.34
CA ASP A 350 -23.33 4.95 -4.72
C ASP A 350 -21.92 5.57 -4.76
N PRO A 351 -21.55 6.28 -5.85
CA PRO A 351 -20.27 6.95 -5.91
C PRO A 351 -20.13 7.90 -4.72
N PRO A 352 -18.93 8.05 -4.13
CA PRO A 352 -18.71 9.06 -3.11
C PRO A 352 -19.16 10.42 -3.66
N PRO A 353 -19.87 11.25 -2.86
CA PRO A 353 -20.45 12.50 -3.34
C PRO A 353 -19.39 13.35 -4.07
N THR A 354 -19.69 13.74 -5.31
CA THR A 354 -18.84 14.63 -6.09
C THR A 354 -18.95 16.04 -5.51
N PHE A 355 -17.92 16.46 -4.77
CA PHE A 355 -17.90 17.79 -4.17
C PHE A 355 -17.86 18.85 -5.29
N GLY A 356 -18.74 19.85 -5.17
CA GLY A 356 -18.70 21.06 -6.02
C GLY A 356 -17.38 21.82 -5.84
N PRO A 357 -17.22 23.01 -6.47
CA PRO A 357 -16.01 23.81 -6.34
C PRO A 357 -15.67 24.02 -4.85
N VAL A 358 -14.46 23.62 -4.47
CA VAL A 358 -13.98 23.69 -3.09
C VAL A 358 -13.77 25.15 -2.70
N ASN A 359 -14.75 25.71 -1.98
CA ASN A 359 -14.70 27.11 -1.54
C ASN A 359 -13.96 27.28 -0.20
N ASN A 360 -13.76 26.19 0.54
CA ASN A 360 -13.09 26.14 1.84
C ASN A 360 -12.62 24.71 2.15
N TRP A 361 -11.86 24.54 3.23
CA TRP A 361 -11.30 23.24 3.65
C TRP A 361 -12.00 22.70 4.90
N GLY A 362 -13.32 22.91 4.98
CA GLY A 362 -14.14 22.43 6.08
C GLY A 362 -14.74 21.04 5.82
N SER A 363 -15.24 20.42 6.89
CA SER A 363 -15.86 19.10 6.89
C SER A 363 -17.32 19.19 7.32
N ASP A 364 -18.12 18.25 6.84
CA ASP A 364 -19.51 18.08 7.23
C ASP A 364 -19.57 17.17 8.47
N PHE A 365 -20.50 17.47 9.37
CA PHE A 365 -20.63 16.76 10.64
C PHE A 365 -21.96 16.01 10.71
N SER A 366 -21.89 14.68 10.71
CA SER A 366 -23.07 13.78 10.69
C SER A 366 -23.24 12.96 11.96
N CYS A 367 -22.45 13.22 13.01
CA CYS A 367 -22.50 12.41 14.22
C CYS A 367 -23.75 12.70 15.05
N VAL A 368 -24.41 11.63 15.49
CA VAL A 368 -25.66 11.71 16.26
C VAL A 368 -25.40 11.62 17.77
N HIS A 369 -24.44 10.80 18.19
CA HIS A 369 -24.08 10.59 19.59
C HIS A 369 -23.04 11.62 20.06
N THR A 370 -23.50 12.83 20.38
CA THR A 370 -22.62 13.96 20.78
C THR A 370 -22.70 14.34 22.25
N ALA A 371 -23.57 13.71 23.02
CA ALA A 371 -23.81 14.07 24.42
C ALA A 371 -22.59 13.78 25.32
N PRO A 372 -22.35 14.61 26.36
CA PRO A 372 -21.34 14.33 27.39
C PRO A 372 -21.66 13.05 28.17
N SER A 373 -20.70 12.59 28.97
CA SER A 373 -20.94 11.54 29.95
C SER A 373 -21.94 12.01 31.02
N ASN A 374 -22.74 11.08 31.56
CA ASN A 374 -23.75 11.38 32.58
C ASN A 374 -23.15 12.01 33.85
N SER A 375 -21.88 11.70 34.14
CA SER A 375 -21.06 12.35 35.15
C SER A 375 -19.67 12.55 34.57
N VAL A 376 -18.92 13.53 35.11
CA VAL A 376 -17.53 13.76 34.71
C VAL A 376 -16.74 12.47 34.95
N PRO A 377 -16.15 11.86 33.91
CA PRO A 377 -15.49 10.57 34.06
C PRO A 377 -14.26 10.72 34.95
N THR A 378 -14.02 9.71 35.80
CA THR A 378 -12.81 9.62 36.63
C THR A 378 -11.68 8.88 35.94
N SER A 379 -12.01 8.08 34.92
CA SER A 379 -11.07 7.28 34.13
C SER A 379 -11.01 7.79 32.69
N VAL A 380 -9.81 7.94 32.16
CA VAL A 380 -9.52 8.34 30.78
C VAL A 380 -10.07 7.31 29.78
N HIS A 381 -10.20 6.06 30.20
CA HIS A 381 -10.72 4.95 29.39
C HIS A 381 -12.23 5.05 29.14
N ARG A 382 -12.92 5.97 29.82
CA ARG A 382 -14.34 6.26 29.64
C ARG A 382 -14.60 7.69 29.14
N LEU A 383 -13.57 8.34 28.61
CA LEU A 383 -13.65 9.72 28.15
C LEU A 383 -14.40 9.81 26.81
N ARG A 384 -15.52 10.53 26.79
CA ARG A 384 -16.22 10.89 25.54
C ARG A 384 -15.66 12.20 24.98
N PRO A 385 -15.78 12.47 23.67
CA PRO A 385 -15.33 13.74 23.10
C PRO A 385 -15.92 14.98 23.77
N ALA A 386 -17.19 14.93 24.18
CA ALA A 386 -17.88 16.03 24.86
C ALA A 386 -17.39 16.29 26.31
N ASP A 387 -16.65 15.36 26.91
CA ASP A 387 -16.09 15.52 28.26
C ASP A 387 -14.80 16.37 28.25
N ILE A 388 -14.14 16.50 27.10
CA ILE A 388 -12.92 17.31 26.97
C ILE A 388 -13.27 18.79 27.13
N LYS A 389 -12.56 19.47 28.02
CA LYS A 389 -12.75 20.90 28.32
C LYS A 389 -11.60 21.77 27.82
N VAL A 390 -10.39 21.21 27.74
CA VAL A 390 -9.17 21.94 27.37
C VAL A 390 -8.42 21.20 26.29
N VAL A 391 -7.95 21.92 25.27
CA VAL A 391 -7.01 21.41 24.27
C VAL A 391 -5.68 22.16 24.35
N GLY A 392 -4.58 21.45 24.13
CA GLY A 392 -3.25 22.04 24.01
C GLY A 392 -2.44 21.38 22.90
N ALA A 393 -1.41 22.06 22.41
CA ALA A 393 -0.51 21.47 21.42
C ALA A 393 0.95 21.84 21.62
N LEU A 394 1.80 20.83 21.45
CA LEU A 394 3.26 20.85 21.56
C LEU A 394 3.85 20.46 20.20
N GLY A 395 4.92 21.13 19.78
CA GLY A 395 5.58 20.77 18.52
C GLY A 395 6.40 21.86 17.88
N ASP A 396 6.49 21.78 16.56
CA ASP A 396 7.31 22.65 15.72
C ASP A 396 6.48 23.56 14.78
N SER A 397 7.07 23.92 13.64
CA SER A 397 6.46 24.78 12.63
C SER A 397 5.18 24.19 12.01
N ILE A 398 5.04 22.87 11.94
CA ILE A 398 3.82 22.24 11.43
C ILE A 398 2.67 22.45 12.43
N THR A 399 2.94 22.28 13.73
CA THR A 399 1.95 22.56 14.80
C THR A 399 1.64 24.06 14.92
N ALA A 400 2.57 24.94 14.56
CA ALA A 400 2.35 26.38 14.47
C ALA A 400 1.63 26.83 13.16
N ALA A 401 1.36 25.91 12.23
CA ALA A 401 0.77 26.20 10.91
C ALA A 401 1.59 27.24 10.11
N PHE A 402 2.91 27.07 10.13
CA PHE A 402 3.83 27.91 9.39
C PHE A 402 3.50 27.87 7.89
N GLY A 403 3.15 29.03 7.33
CA GLY A 403 2.85 29.18 5.92
C GLY A 403 1.55 28.54 5.44
N ALA A 404 0.67 28.04 6.30
CA ALA A 404 -0.49 27.25 5.88
C ALA A 404 -1.40 27.98 4.86
N LYS A 405 -1.64 29.29 5.01
CA LYS A 405 -2.44 30.11 4.08
C LYS A 405 -1.61 30.93 3.09
N SER A 406 -0.30 30.69 3.01
CA SER A 406 0.58 31.50 2.16
C SER A 406 0.29 31.26 0.68
N LYS A 407 0.04 32.35 -0.05
CA LYS A 407 -0.15 32.34 -1.51
C LYS A 407 1.11 32.75 -2.27
N ARG A 408 2.09 33.29 -1.55
CA ARG A 408 3.36 33.81 -2.08
C ARG A 408 4.47 33.58 -1.08
N LEU A 409 5.70 33.48 -1.57
CA LEU A 409 6.86 33.20 -0.74
C LEU A 409 7.12 34.24 0.36
N GLN A 410 6.80 35.52 0.12
CA GLN A 410 6.94 36.59 1.12
C GLN A 410 6.04 36.40 2.36
N ASP A 411 4.92 35.68 2.19
CA ASP A 411 3.93 35.41 3.23
C ASP A 411 4.31 34.15 4.05
N LEU A 412 5.31 33.37 3.61
CA LEU A 412 5.71 32.08 4.18
C LEU A 412 6.08 32.16 5.66
N LYS A 413 6.70 33.25 6.10
CA LYS A 413 7.14 33.47 7.50
C LYS A 413 6.00 33.59 8.52
N THR A 414 4.75 33.62 8.06
CA THR A 414 3.58 33.79 8.92
C THR A 414 3.14 32.44 9.49
N GLU A 415 2.99 32.37 10.81
CA GLU A 415 2.38 31.23 11.51
C GLU A 415 0.87 31.44 11.57
N TYR A 416 0.10 30.64 10.81
CA TYR A 416 -1.37 30.75 10.75
C TYR A 416 -2.02 29.86 11.81
N ARG A 417 -1.70 30.11 13.09
CA ARG A 417 -2.07 29.24 14.21
C ARG A 417 -3.56 28.93 14.27
N GLY A 418 -4.42 29.88 13.89
CA GLY A 418 -5.87 29.70 13.82
C GLY A 418 -6.37 28.57 12.91
N VAL A 419 -5.58 28.13 11.93
CA VAL A 419 -5.87 26.96 11.07
C VAL A 419 -4.93 25.77 11.33
N SER A 420 -4.24 25.76 12.47
CA SER A 420 -3.44 24.60 12.86
C SER A 420 -4.32 23.36 13.01
N TRP A 421 -3.89 22.25 12.42
CA TRP A 421 -4.66 21.01 12.33
C TRP A 421 -5.01 20.45 13.72
N SER A 422 -4.10 20.61 14.69
CA SER A 422 -4.23 20.07 16.04
C SER A 422 -4.85 21.03 17.06
N ILE A 423 -4.85 22.35 16.80
CA ILE A 423 -5.18 23.35 17.84
C ILE A 423 -5.75 24.67 17.31
N GLY A 424 -5.99 24.80 16.00
CA GLY A 424 -6.61 25.98 15.41
C GLY A 424 -8.10 26.08 15.74
N GLY A 425 -8.63 27.30 15.86
CA GLY A 425 -10.02 27.56 16.21
C GLY A 425 -10.67 28.69 15.41
N ASP A 426 -10.09 29.05 14.27
CA ASP A 426 -10.70 29.99 13.31
C ASP A 426 -11.96 29.39 12.69
N ASP A 427 -12.97 30.25 12.44
CA ASP A 427 -14.25 29.91 11.81
C ASP A 427 -14.96 28.68 12.43
N THR A 428 -15.80 27.99 11.64
CA THR A 428 -16.51 26.77 12.04
C THR A 428 -15.94 25.54 11.33
N LEU A 429 -16.28 24.34 11.81
CA LEU A 429 -15.89 23.07 11.18
C LEU A 429 -16.24 23.01 9.69
N GLU A 430 -17.39 23.55 9.31
CA GLU A 430 -17.87 23.57 7.92
C GLU A 430 -17.01 24.42 6.99
N THR A 431 -16.12 25.26 7.54
CA THR A 431 -15.22 26.14 6.78
C THR A 431 -13.75 25.79 6.98
N VAL A 432 -13.35 25.45 8.21
CA VAL A 432 -11.97 25.15 8.58
C VAL A 432 -11.95 23.91 9.48
N THR A 433 -11.48 22.79 8.95
CA THR A 433 -11.33 21.55 9.73
C THR A 433 -10.07 21.61 10.58
N THR A 434 -10.26 21.62 11.90
CA THR A 434 -9.22 21.48 12.92
C THR A 434 -9.74 20.59 14.03
N LEU A 435 -8.86 19.98 14.82
CA LEU A 435 -9.28 19.17 15.97
C LEU A 435 -10.20 19.95 16.93
N PRO A 436 -9.90 21.22 17.33
CA PRO A 436 -10.82 21.98 18.16
C PRO A 436 -12.16 22.28 17.49
N ASN A 437 -12.20 22.55 16.19
CA ASN A 437 -13.46 22.80 15.49
C ASN A 437 -14.34 21.53 15.39
N ILE A 438 -13.73 20.34 15.31
CA ILE A 438 -14.44 19.07 15.45
C ILE A 438 -14.98 18.91 16.87
N LEU A 439 -14.12 19.10 17.89
CA LEU A 439 -14.52 18.96 19.30
C LEU A 439 -15.61 19.95 19.73
N LYS A 440 -15.65 21.17 19.16
CA LYS A 440 -16.73 22.15 19.39
C LYS A 440 -18.12 21.64 19.02
N LYS A 441 -18.23 20.63 18.14
CA LYS A 441 -19.52 19.96 17.83
C LYS A 441 -20.02 19.06 18.96
N PHE A 442 -19.13 18.64 19.85
CA PHE A 442 -19.43 17.85 21.04
C PHE A 442 -19.50 18.72 22.30
N ASN A 443 -18.56 19.67 22.44
CA ASN A 443 -18.52 20.62 23.53
C ASN A 443 -18.14 22.03 23.01
N PRO A 444 -19.10 22.96 22.85
CA PRO A 444 -18.84 24.29 22.31
C PRO A 444 -17.96 25.18 23.20
N ASP A 445 -17.82 24.84 24.48
CA ASP A 445 -17.11 25.66 25.48
C ASP A 445 -15.62 25.33 25.63
N ILE A 446 -15.08 24.46 24.77
CA ILE A 446 -13.69 24.03 24.81
C ILE A 446 -12.70 25.21 24.80
N LYS A 447 -11.70 25.16 25.68
CA LYS A 447 -10.66 26.19 25.87
C LYS A 447 -9.33 25.78 25.25
N GLY A 448 -8.49 26.77 24.96
CA GLY A 448 -7.10 26.57 24.50
C GLY A 448 -6.88 26.62 22.99
N ALA A 449 -7.94 26.70 22.18
CA ALA A 449 -7.81 26.83 20.73
C ALA A 449 -7.14 28.16 20.33
N SER A 450 -6.17 28.09 19.43
CA SER A 450 -5.47 29.25 18.87
C SER A 450 -6.29 29.92 17.76
N LYS A 451 -6.12 31.22 17.55
CA LYS A 451 -6.84 32.01 16.54
C LYS A 451 -5.89 32.92 15.76
N GLY A 452 -6.26 33.26 14.53
CA GLY A 452 -5.52 34.20 13.70
C GLY A 452 -4.08 33.79 13.42
N THR A 453 -3.18 34.77 13.41
CA THR A 453 -1.78 34.60 12.99
C THR A 453 -0.79 35.09 14.05
N GLY A 454 0.43 34.56 14.02
CA GLY A 454 1.54 35.04 14.86
C GLY A 454 1.41 34.59 16.32
N LYS A 455 1.82 35.47 17.25
CA LYS A 455 1.98 35.13 18.68
C LYS A 455 0.96 35.78 19.62
N GLU A 456 -0.01 36.54 19.09
CA GLU A 456 -0.95 37.30 19.93
C GLU A 456 -2.10 36.43 20.47
N GLN A 457 -2.62 35.51 19.64
CA GLN A 457 -3.79 34.69 19.96
C GLN A 457 -3.45 33.19 19.90
N THR A 458 -2.37 32.79 20.59
CA THR A 458 -1.84 31.43 20.53
C THR A 458 -2.68 30.41 21.28
N GLY A 459 -3.60 30.82 22.18
CA GLY A 459 -4.24 29.89 23.10
C GLY A 459 -3.19 29.04 23.82
N PHE A 460 -3.39 27.71 23.82
CA PHE A 460 -2.43 26.73 24.32
C PHE A 460 -1.64 26.02 23.20
N ASN A 461 -1.51 26.66 22.04
CA ASN A 461 -0.52 26.29 21.04
C ASN A 461 0.84 26.85 21.43
N VAL A 462 1.66 26.05 22.11
CA VAL A 462 3.01 26.42 22.57
C VAL A 462 4.10 25.96 21.60
N ALA A 463 3.73 25.48 20.41
CA ALA A 463 4.67 25.03 19.40
C ALA A 463 5.59 26.17 18.91
N VAL A 464 6.84 25.81 18.61
CA VAL A 464 7.89 26.77 18.21
C VAL A 464 8.49 26.33 16.88
N SER A 465 8.40 27.18 15.86
CA SER A 465 9.04 26.91 14.57
C SER A 465 10.53 26.62 14.70
N GLY A 466 10.98 25.52 14.08
CA GLY A 466 12.37 25.04 14.18
C GLY A 466 12.70 24.23 15.44
N ALA A 467 11.73 24.00 16.33
CA ALA A 467 11.94 23.16 17.50
C ALA A 467 12.30 21.72 17.13
N LYS A 468 13.15 21.14 17.96
CA LYS A 468 13.53 19.73 17.96
C LYS A 468 13.01 19.07 19.24
N ILE A 469 13.09 17.74 19.33
CA ILE A 469 12.62 17.00 20.52
C ILE A 469 13.20 17.52 21.84
N ALA A 470 14.46 17.98 21.83
CA ALA A 470 15.14 18.52 23.01
C ALA A 470 14.46 19.76 23.61
N GLY A 471 13.66 20.50 22.83
CA GLY A 471 12.91 21.67 23.28
C GLY A 471 11.52 21.36 23.84
N ILE A 472 11.00 20.14 23.65
CA ILE A 472 9.64 19.78 24.10
C ILE A 472 9.48 19.80 25.62
N PRO A 473 10.46 19.38 26.45
CA PRO A 473 10.33 19.51 27.91
C PRO A 473 10.08 20.94 28.39
N GLU A 474 10.61 21.95 27.71
CA GLU A 474 10.34 23.36 28.02
C GLU A 474 8.94 23.78 27.57
N GLN A 475 8.52 23.37 26.35
CA GLN A 475 7.15 23.62 25.90
C GLN A 475 6.11 22.98 26.83
N VAL A 476 6.37 21.78 27.37
CA VAL A 476 5.50 21.12 28.34
C VAL A 476 5.32 21.97 29.60
N ARG A 477 6.42 22.50 30.16
CA ARG A 477 6.33 23.37 31.35
C ARG A 477 5.54 24.64 31.06
N HIS A 478 5.82 25.30 29.93
CA HIS A 478 5.06 26.48 29.52
C HIS A 478 3.57 26.19 29.32
N LEU A 479 3.22 25.03 28.76
CA LEU A 479 1.83 24.61 28.62
C LEU A 479 1.16 24.41 29.99
N ILE A 480 1.83 23.71 30.91
CA ILE A 480 1.32 23.48 32.26
C ILE A 480 1.08 24.81 32.98
N ASP A 481 2.06 25.73 32.94
CA ASP A 481 1.97 27.05 33.56
C ASP A 481 0.83 27.87 32.94
N ALA A 482 0.69 27.84 31.61
CA ALA A 482 -0.38 28.54 30.92
C ALA A 482 -1.78 28.04 31.33
N ILE A 483 -1.95 26.72 31.47
CA ILE A 483 -3.24 26.14 31.91
C ILE A 483 -3.48 26.45 33.40
N LYS A 484 -2.46 26.36 34.27
CA LYS A 484 -2.58 26.68 35.70
C LYS A 484 -2.95 28.16 35.94
N ASN A 485 -2.46 29.06 35.08
CA ASN A 485 -2.68 30.50 35.20
C ASN A 485 -4.00 30.99 34.57
N ASP A 486 -4.70 30.14 33.80
CA ASP A 486 -5.99 30.47 33.24
C ASP A 486 -7.11 30.25 34.28
N SER A 487 -7.65 31.34 34.82
CA SER A 487 -8.69 31.29 35.86
C SER A 487 -10.03 30.70 35.37
N THR A 488 -10.19 30.47 34.06
CA THR A 488 -11.40 29.86 33.49
C THR A 488 -11.34 28.33 33.44
N ILE A 489 -10.21 27.74 33.85
CA ILE A 489 -9.96 26.30 33.81
C ILE A 489 -9.85 25.77 35.24
N ASP A 490 -10.58 24.71 35.53
CA ASP A 490 -10.32 23.91 36.73
C ASP A 490 -9.16 22.96 36.42
N PHE A 491 -7.95 23.39 36.79
CA PHE A 491 -6.74 22.60 36.53
C PHE A 491 -6.86 21.17 37.09
N GLN A 492 -7.55 20.96 38.22
CA GLN A 492 -7.68 19.64 38.85
C GLN A 492 -8.77 18.77 38.21
N ASN A 493 -9.89 19.38 37.81
CA ASN A 493 -11.08 18.61 37.44
C ASN A 493 -11.40 18.59 35.94
N ASP A 494 -10.92 19.56 35.15
CA ASP A 494 -11.21 19.58 33.72
C ASP A 494 -10.40 18.51 32.97
N TRP A 495 -11.01 17.85 31.98
CA TRP A 495 -10.25 16.95 31.11
C TRP A 495 -9.49 17.72 30.04
N LYS A 496 -8.18 17.42 29.93
CA LYS A 496 -7.27 18.03 28.96
C LYS A 496 -6.88 17.03 27.86
N LEU A 497 -6.95 17.47 26.60
CA LEU A 497 -6.43 16.74 25.45
C LEU A 497 -5.23 17.49 24.86
N VAL A 498 -4.04 16.89 24.94
CA VAL A 498 -2.80 17.49 24.43
C VAL A 498 -2.31 16.72 23.22
N THR A 499 -2.04 17.42 22.12
CA THR A 499 -1.44 16.82 20.91
C THR A 499 0.03 17.21 20.81
N LEU A 500 0.91 16.21 20.71
CA LEU A 500 2.35 16.37 20.55
C LEU A 500 2.77 15.84 19.18
N PHE A 501 3.39 16.70 18.37
CA PHE A 501 3.98 16.32 17.09
C PHE A 501 5.32 17.02 16.87
N ILE A 502 6.37 16.22 16.71
CA ILE A 502 7.77 16.69 16.66
C ILE A 502 8.65 15.65 15.95
N GLY A 503 9.86 16.04 15.55
CA GLY A 503 10.87 15.14 14.97
C GLY A 503 11.26 15.50 13.54
N GLY A 504 10.50 16.36 12.86
CA GLY A 504 10.82 16.78 11.49
C GLY A 504 12.17 17.50 11.42
N ASN A 505 12.39 18.46 12.32
CA ASN A 505 13.66 19.17 12.40
C ASN A 505 14.82 18.28 12.87
N ASP A 506 14.57 17.29 13.72
CA ASP A 506 15.56 16.29 14.14
C ASP A 506 16.04 15.47 12.94
N LEU A 507 15.13 14.96 12.12
CA LEU A 507 15.45 14.25 10.89
C LEU A 507 16.14 15.13 9.86
N CYS A 508 15.60 16.31 9.61
CA CYS A 508 16.11 17.23 8.60
C CYS A 508 17.53 17.75 8.89
N GLN A 509 17.96 17.71 10.16
CA GLN A 509 19.26 18.19 10.62
C GLN A 509 20.17 17.09 11.19
N TYR A 510 19.71 15.83 11.22
CA TYR A 510 20.43 14.70 11.84
C TYR A 510 21.90 14.59 11.42
N CYS A 511 22.17 14.73 10.12
CA CYS A 511 23.51 14.61 9.55
C CYS A 511 24.49 15.69 10.04
N ASN A 512 24.00 16.81 10.58
CA ASN A 512 24.84 17.89 11.13
C ASN A 512 25.27 17.63 12.58
N ASP A 513 24.51 16.82 13.34
CA ASP A 513 24.82 16.46 14.72
C ASP A 513 24.16 15.13 15.11
N ARG A 514 24.77 14.03 14.64
CA ARG A 514 24.25 12.67 14.83
C ARG A 514 24.17 12.25 16.30
N ALA A 515 25.02 12.82 17.15
CA ALA A 515 25.10 12.46 18.55
C ALA A 515 23.92 13.07 19.32
N SER A 516 23.70 14.40 19.18
CA SER A 516 22.60 15.06 19.88
C SER A 516 21.23 14.65 19.33
N LEU A 517 21.14 14.39 18.02
CA LEU A 517 19.90 14.02 17.32
C LEU A 517 19.72 12.51 17.15
N SER A 518 20.38 11.70 18.00
CA SER A 518 20.24 10.24 17.98
C SER A 518 18.83 9.78 18.38
N PRO A 519 18.36 8.61 17.90
CA PRO A 519 17.09 8.03 18.34
C PRO A 519 16.98 7.86 19.85
N GLN A 520 18.09 7.58 20.53
CA GLN A 520 18.14 7.43 21.99
C GLN A 520 17.90 8.76 22.71
N ASN A 521 18.49 9.87 22.23
CA ASN A 521 18.22 11.20 22.78
C ASN A 521 16.80 11.66 22.47
N TYR A 522 16.29 11.33 21.28
CA TYR A 522 14.90 11.58 20.93
C TYR A 522 13.95 10.87 21.91
N SER A 523 14.15 9.57 22.13
CA SER A 523 13.43 8.76 23.11
C SER A 523 13.55 9.32 24.54
N HIS A 524 14.75 9.76 24.93
CA HIS A 524 15.02 10.36 26.23
C HIS A 524 14.20 11.63 26.47
N HIS A 525 14.24 12.59 25.53
CA HIS A 525 13.53 13.85 25.66
C HIS A 525 12.00 13.68 25.55
N MET A 526 11.54 12.74 24.72
CA MET A 526 10.12 12.34 24.69
C MET A 526 9.69 11.81 26.05
N ARG A 527 10.44 10.87 26.64
CA ARG A 527 10.18 10.33 27.98
C ARG A 527 10.17 11.41 29.04
N THR A 528 11.16 12.31 29.06
CA THR A 528 11.20 13.43 30.02
C THR A 528 9.95 14.30 29.92
N SER A 529 9.49 14.58 28.69
CA SER A 529 8.30 15.39 28.45
C SER A 529 7.03 14.71 28.99
N LEU A 530 6.89 13.41 28.73
CA LEU A 530 5.75 12.62 29.21
C LEU A 530 5.78 12.38 30.72
N ASP A 531 6.97 12.22 31.30
CA ASP A 531 7.15 12.10 32.75
C ASP A 531 6.68 13.38 33.47
N ILE A 532 7.02 14.58 32.96
CA ILE A 532 6.51 15.85 33.51
C ILE A 532 4.98 15.91 33.46
N LEU A 533 4.36 15.55 32.33
CA LEU A 533 2.90 15.52 32.20
C LEU A 533 2.27 14.48 33.16
N TYR A 534 2.88 13.31 33.28
CA TYR A 534 2.43 12.22 34.16
C TYR A 534 2.58 12.56 35.65
N GLU A 535 3.52 13.41 36.02
CA GLU A 535 3.71 13.82 37.41
C GLU A 535 2.84 15.02 37.79
N GLU A 536 2.65 15.99 36.88
CA GLU A 536 2.08 17.29 37.23
C GLU A 536 0.63 17.51 36.81
N VAL A 537 0.13 16.78 35.80
CA VAL A 537 -1.16 17.09 35.17
C VAL A 537 -2.22 16.03 35.50
N PRO A 538 -3.30 16.39 36.22
CA PRO A 538 -4.46 15.53 36.42
C PRO A 538 -5.36 15.51 35.18
N ARG A 539 -6.08 14.40 34.98
CA ARG A 539 -7.12 14.24 33.94
C ARG A 539 -6.67 14.66 32.54
N ILE A 540 -5.68 13.96 32.01
CA ILE A 540 -5.09 14.28 30.71
C ILE A 540 -5.00 13.05 29.81
N ILE A 541 -5.31 13.27 28.53
CA ILE A 541 -4.97 12.34 27.45
C ILE A 541 -3.99 13.04 26.49
N VAL A 542 -2.89 12.36 26.19
CA VAL A 542 -1.83 12.86 25.31
C VAL A 542 -1.84 12.07 24.01
N ASN A 543 -2.16 12.74 22.91
CA ASN A 543 -1.96 12.22 21.56
C ASN A 543 -0.50 12.44 21.16
N ILE A 544 0.21 11.37 20.82
CA ILE A 544 1.54 11.44 20.20
C ILE A 544 1.40 11.03 18.75
N LEU A 545 1.69 11.93 17.84
CA LEU A 545 1.77 11.58 16.42
C LEU A 545 3.11 10.95 16.12
N GLU A 546 3.08 9.86 15.36
CA GLU A 546 4.32 9.33 14.78
C GLU A 546 4.85 10.28 13.73
N ILE A 547 6.18 10.47 13.74
CA ILE A 547 6.85 11.26 12.73
C ILE A 547 6.65 10.64 11.34
N LEU A 548 6.38 11.49 10.35
CA LEU A 548 6.16 11.07 8.97
C LEU A 548 7.35 10.31 8.38
N GLU A 549 7.08 9.38 7.46
CA GLU A 549 8.10 8.82 6.55
C GLU A 549 8.42 9.87 5.47
N ILE A 550 9.53 10.59 5.62
CA ILE A 550 9.75 11.85 4.87
C ILE A 550 10.43 11.68 3.51
N GLU A 551 10.72 10.44 3.09
CA GLU A 551 11.31 10.16 1.78
C GLU A 551 10.45 10.74 0.64
N GLY A 552 9.12 10.66 0.76
CA GLY A 552 8.18 11.17 -0.24
C GLY A 552 8.36 12.65 -0.56
N LEU A 553 8.91 13.44 0.37
CA LEU A 553 9.20 14.86 0.18
C LEU A 553 10.09 15.12 -1.04
N ARG A 554 11.02 14.19 -1.36
CA ARG A 554 11.91 14.27 -2.53
C ARG A 554 11.16 14.30 -3.86
N ARG A 555 9.92 13.80 -3.89
CA ARG A 555 9.06 13.74 -5.08
C ARG A 555 8.25 15.02 -5.28
N ILE A 556 8.05 15.82 -4.22
CA ILE A 556 7.26 17.05 -4.28
C ILE A 556 8.10 18.14 -4.91
N LYS A 557 7.81 18.46 -6.17
CA LYS A 557 8.55 19.45 -6.96
C LYS A 557 7.57 20.40 -7.63
N ARG A 558 7.92 21.69 -7.59
CA ARG A 558 7.24 22.78 -8.31
C ARG A 558 8.31 23.72 -8.83
N ASP A 559 8.17 24.23 -10.05
CA ASP A 559 9.06 25.25 -10.61
C ASP A 559 8.82 26.59 -9.91
N SER A 560 9.32 26.70 -8.68
CA SER A 560 9.21 27.87 -7.82
C SER A 560 10.41 27.92 -6.89
N LEU A 561 10.84 29.13 -6.52
CA LEU A 561 12.03 29.32 -5.68
C LEU A 561 11.91 28.61 -4.33
N GLY A 562 10.72 28.59 -3.72
CA GLY A 562 10.48 27.88 -2.47
C GLY A 562 10.75 26.37 -2.58
N CYS A 563 10.14 25.71 -3.56
CA CYS A 563 10.27 24.27 -3.73
C CYS A 563 11.64 23.83 -4.28
N SER A 564 12.28 24.64 -5.13
CA SER A 564 13.58 24.25 -5.71
C SER A 564 14.77 24.55 -4.79
N LEU A 565 14.68 25.57 -3.93
CA LEU A 565 15.79 26.04 -3.10
C LEU A 565 15.51 25.92 -1.60
N LEU A 566 14.43 26.52 -1.08
CA LEU A 566 14.18 26.56 0.37
C LEU A 566 13.91 25.17 0.94
N GLN A 567 13.16 24.33 0.23
CA GLN A 567 12.88 22.95 0.64
C GLN A 567 14.17 22.21 1.02
N LYS A 568 15.19 22.27 0.15
CA LYS A 568 16.50 21.63 0.35
C LYS A 568 17.31 22.24 1.50
N GLN A 569 17.14 23.54 1.77
CA GLN A 569 17.80 24.22 2.88
C GLN A 569 17.17 23.87 4.23
N VAL A 570 15.85 23.68 4.26
CA VAL A 570 15.12 23.28 5.48
C VAL A 570 15.45 21.84 5.84
N CYS A 571 15.52 20.94 4.85
CA CYS A 571 15.75 19.50 5.07
C CYS A 571 16.96 18.93 4.31
N PRO A 572 18.18 19.44 4.55
CA PRO A 572 19.36 19.07 3.78
C PRO A 572 19.70 17.60 3.91
N CYS A 573 19.57 16.99 5.10
CA CYS A 573 19.97 15.61 5.31
C CYS A 573 19.13 14.62 4.50
N PHE A 574 17.86 14.92 4.23
CA PHE A 574 16.98 14.06 3.45
C PHE A 574 16.95 14.39 1.95
N LEU A 575 17.11 15.67 1.58
CA LEU A 575 16.89 16.14 0.21
C LEU A 575 18.16 16.36 -0.60
N ALA A 576 19.31 16.54 0.04
CA ALA A 576 20.59 16.70 -0.64
C ALA A 576 21.20 15.37 -1.14
N PRO A 577 21.11 14.23 -0.42
CA PRO A 577 21.72 12.98 -0.87
C PRO A 577 21.13 12.44 -2.18
N GLY A 578 21.91 11.63 -2.91
CA GLY A 578 21.44 10.93 -4.13
C GLY A 578 20.51 9.76 -3.82
N GLU A 579 19.70 9.33 -4.80
CA GLU A 579 18.69 8.25 -4.63
C GLU A 579 19.27 6.93 -4.09
N ASP A 580 20.50 6.57 -4.49
CA ASP A 580 21.16 5.32 -4.07
C ASP A 580 22.32 5.57 -3.08
N SER A 581 22.30 6.69 -2.39
CA SER A 581 23.39 7.08 -1.49
C SER A 581 23.32 6.37 -0.13
N PRO A 582 24.47 6.02 0.48
CA PRO A 582 24.48 5.50 1.84
C PRO A 582 23.93 6.52 2.85
N GLU A 583 24.08 7.82 2.58
CA GLU A 583 23.50 8.89 3.40
C GLU A 583 21.97 8.85 3.38
N LEU A 584 21.34 8.69 2.20
CA LEU A 584 19.87 8.55 2.13
C LEU A 584 19.40 7.27 2.84
N SER A 585 20.12 6.17 2.65
CA SER A 585 19.82 4.89 3.31
C SER A 585 19.88 5.00 4.84
N GLU A 586 20.88 5.71 5.35
CA GLU A 586 21.00 6.05 6.76
C GLU A 586 19.83 6.91 7.22
N MET A 587 19.45 7.95 6.47
CA MET A 587 18.32 8.80 6.84
C MET A 587 16.99 8.05 6.90
N LYS A 588 16.72 7.14 5.94
CA LYS A 588 15.55 6.25 5.98
C LYS A 588 15.55 5.38 7.23
N ARG A 589 16.70 4.83 7.62
CA ARG A 589 16.86 4.05 8.84
C ARG A 589 16.56 4.89 10.09
N ILE A 590 17.16 6.08 10.19
CA ILE A 590 16.95 6.97 11.35
C ILE A 590 15.48 7.40 11.48
N ASN A 591 14.79 7.68 10.39
CA ASN A 591 13.35 7.96 10.42
C ASN A 591 12.54 6.81 11.02
N ARG A 592 12.87 5.57 10.65
CA ARG A 592 12.24 4.36 11.22
C ARG A 592 12.63 4.18 12.68
N ASP A 593 13.89 4.41 13.04
CA ASP A 593 14.36 4.29 14.42
C ASP A 593 13.61 5.28 15.35
N LEU A 594 13.33 6.52 14.90
CA LEU A 594 12.51 7.46 15.67
C LEU A 594 11.08 6.97 15.89
N GLN A 595 10.46 6.35 14.87
CA GLN A 595 9.13 5.75 14.98
C GLN A 595 9.13 4.59 15.97
N ILE A 596 10.11 3.67 15.85
CA ILE A 596 10.27 2.51 16.74
C ILE A 596 10.47 2.93 18.20
N GLU A 597 11.36 3.90 18.45
CA GLU A 597 11.62 4.41 19.81
C GLU A 597 10.37 5.06 20.42
N THR A 598 9.59 5.80 19.62
CA THR A 598 8.31 6.38 20.06
C THR A 598 7.31 5.29 20.43
N GLU A 599 7.16 4.26 19.60
CA GLU A 599 6.27 3.13 19.87
C GLU A 599 6.69 2.34 21.11
N ALA A 600 7.98 2.02 21.23
CA ALA A 600 8.53 1.28 22.35
C ALA A 600 8.28 2.01 23.67
N LEU A 601 8.50 3.33 23.70
CA LEU A 601 8.26 4.16 24.89
C LEU A 601 6.79 4.15 25.32
N VAL A 602 5.86 4.39 24.39
CA VAL A 602 4.44 4.52 24.72
C VAL A 602 3.80 3.16 25.02
N ARG A 603 4.17 2.10 24.29
CA ARG A 603 3.64 0.75 24.51
C ARG A 603 4.26 0.04 25.71
N GLY A 604 5.40 0.52 26.22
CA GLY A 604 6.14 -0.07 27.34
C GLY A 604 5.43 -0.07 28.69
N GLY A 605 4.22 0.49 28.80
CA GLY A 605 3.37 0.43 30.00
C GLY A 605 3.77 1.37 31.13
N ARG A 606 4.79 2.23 30.92
CA ARG A 606 5.27 3.20 31.91
C ARG A 606 4.18 4.13 32.44
N TYR A 607 3.18 4.44 31.61
CA TYR A 607 2.13 5.42 31.89
C TYR A 607 0.77 4.77 32.21
N ASP A 608 0.72 3.45 32.43
CA ASP A 608 -0.53 2.71 32.68
C ASP A 608 -0.96 2.75 34.17
N GLY A 609 -0.21 3.45 35.05
CA GLY A 609 -0.42 3.43 36.50
C GLY A 609 -1.47 4.42 37.05
N ARG A 610 -2.07 5.25 36.19
CA ARG A 610 -3.07 6.27 36.56
C ARG A 610 -4.33 6.11 35.72
N GLU A 611 -5.48 6.06 36.39
CA GLU A 611 -6.79 6.05 35.70
C GLU A 611 -7.08 7.37 34.99
N ASP A 612 -6.48 8.48 35.43
CA ASP A 612 -6.74 9.81 34.89
C ASP A 612 -5.65 10.29 33.90
N PHE A 613 -4.82 9.37 33.39
CA PHE A 613 -3.75 9.67 32.45
C PHE A 613 -3.66 8.61 31.34
N ALA A 614 -3.57 9.03 30.09
CA ALA A 614 -3.19 8.12 29.00
C ALA A 614 -2.30 8.81 27.97
N VAL A 615 -1.40 8.02 27.38
CA VAL A 615 -0.66 8.40 26.17
C VAL A 615 -1.09 7.47 25.04
N VAL A 616 -1.49 8.03 23.91
CA VAL A 616 -2.00 7.27 22.77
C VAL A 616 -1.26 7.69 21.52
N ILE A 617 -0.68 6.72 20.83
CA ILE A 617 -0.04 6.94 19.52
C ILE A 617 -1.14 7.13 18.47
N GLN A 618 -0.97 8.13 17.62
CA GLN A 618 -1.82 8.39 16.46
C GLN A 618 -0.98 8.24 15.18
N PRO A 619 -0.84 7.00 14.65
CA PRO A 619 0.19 6.66 13.67
C PRO A 619 -0.20 6.91 12.20
N PHE A 620 -1.18 7.76 11.92
CA PHE A 620 -1.63 8.02 10.54
C PHE A 620 -0.55 8.65 9.63
N PHE A 621 0.64 8.98 10.14
CA PHE A 621 1.80 9.37 9.34
C PHE A 621 2.94 8.35 9.29
N LYS A 622 2.83 7.22 10.01
CA LYS A 622 3.89 6.19 10.05
C LYS A 622 4.34 5.78 8.65
N ASN A 623 3.36 5.47 7.80
CA ASN A 623 3.55 5.11 6.40
C ASN A 623 3.02 6.26 5.51
N THR A 624 3.71 7.40 5.53
CA THR A 624 3.25 8.60 4.82
C THR A 624 3.13 8.39 3.31
N VAL A 625 1.99 8.76 2.74
CA VAL A 625 1.66 8.73 1.32
C VAL A 625 1.64 10.16 0.79
N VAL A 626 2.38 10.42 -0.30
CA VAL A 626 2.33 11.70 -1.01
C VAL A 626 1.00 11.80 -1.77
N PRO A 627 0.14 12.80 -1.48
CA PRO A 627 -1.10 12.99 -2.23
C PRO A 627 -0.79 13.23 -3.71
N LEU A 628 -1.59 12.63 -4.61
CA LEU A 628 -1.43 12.82 -6.05
C LEU A 628 -2.62 13.57 -6.65
N ASN A 629 -2.36 14.35 -7.69
CA ASN A 629 -3.38 15.03 -8.48
C ASN A 629 -3.99 14.07 -9.52
N SER A 630 -4.94 14.57 -10.32
CA SER A 630 -5.63 13.83 -11.38
C SER A 630 -4.69 13.20 -12.42
N ASP A 631 -3.50 13.80 -12.60
CA ASP A 631 -2.48 13.36 -13.56
C ASP A 631 -1.53 12.31 -12.94
N GLY A 632 -1.75 11.90 -11.69
CA GLY A 632 -0.88 10.97 -10.96
C GLY A 632 0.46 11.57 -10.55
N LYS A 633 0.59 12.90 -10.52
CA LYS A 633 1.77 13.63 -10.01
C LYS A 633 1.52 14.11 -8.57
N PRO A 634 2.55 14.34 -7.74
CA PRO A 634 2.37 14.93 -6.42
C PRO A 634 1.50 16.19 -6.46
N ASP A 635 0.39 16.17 -5.71
CA ASP A 635 -0.52 17.30 -5.60
C ASP A 635 0.10 18.34 -4.67
N THR A 636 0.78 19.31 -5.28
CA THR A 636 1.49 20.37 -4.56
C THR A 636 0.54 21.29 -3.78
N THR A 637 -0.77 21.24 -4.03
CA THR A 637 -1.74 22.12 -3.34
C THR A 637 -1.95 21.73 -1.87
N TYR A 638 -1.50 20.53 -1.46
CA TYR A 638 -1.43 20.10 -0.06
C TYR A 638 -0.27 20.74 0.72
N PHE A 639 0.64 21.41 0.03
CA PHE A 639 1.86 21.97 0.60
C PHE A 639 1.87 23.48 0.44
N SER A 640 2.56 24.15 1.36
CA SER A 640 2.82 25.58 1.32
C SER A 640 3.81 25.93 0.20
N GLU A 641 4.15 27.21 0.10
CA GLU A 641 4.99 27.77 -0.95
C GLU A 641 6.42 27.23 -0.99
N ASP A 642 6.89 26.59 0.09
CA ASP A 642 8.18 25.91 0.18
C ASP A 642 8.14 24.42 -0.21
N CYS A 643 6.98 23.86 -0.56
CA CYS A 643 6.77 22.42 -0.79
C CYS A 643 7.25 21.53 0.36
N PHE A 644 7.30 22.06 1.58
CA PHE A 644 7.74 21.35 2.77
C PHE A 644 6.64 21.35 3.84
N HIS A 645 6.21 22.53 4.26
CA HIS A 645 5.11 22.66 5.22
C HIS A 645 3.77 22.38 4.53
N PHE A 646 2.77 21.95 5.29
CA PHE A 646 1.43 21.74 4.75
C PHE A 646 0.69 23.06 4.52
N SER A 647 -0.13 23.12 3.49
CA SER A 647 -1.08 24.22 3.30
C SER A 647 -2.30 24.05 4.22
N GLU A 648 -3.21 25.02 4.24
CA GLU A 648 -4.50 24.92 4.96
C GLU A 648 -5.27 23.65 4.55
N ARG A 649 -5.19 23.27 3.27
CA ARG A 649 -5.73 22.02 2.74
C ARG A 649 -5.12 20.80 3.42
N GLY A 650 -3.78 20.74 3.53
CA GLY A 650 -3.10 19.65 4.22
C GLY A 650 -3.41 19.62 5.71
N HIS A 651 -3.48 20.79 6.35
CA HIS A 651 -3.89 20.91 7.74
C HIS A 651 -5.31 20.37 7.99
N ALA A 652 -6.27 20.63 7.10
CA ALA A 652 -7.63 20.10 7.23
C ALA A 652 -7.67 18.57 7.20
N ASP A 653 -7.01 17.93 6.23
CA ASP A 653 -6.96 16.47 6.14
C ASP A 653 -6.15 15.85 7.31
N MET A 654 -5.11 16.53 7.82
CA MET A 654 -4.39 16.12 9.04
C MET A 654 -5.30 16.11 10.27
N ALA A 655 -6.15 17.12 10.43
CA ALA A 655 -7.09 17.22 11.54
C ALA A 655 -8.13 16.09 11.50
N ALA A 656 -8.68 15.81 10.31
CA ALA A 656 -9.60 14.70 10.11
C ALA A 656 -8.93 13.34 10.36
N ALA A 657 -7.69 13.15 9.89
CA ALA A 657 -6.94 11.93 10.14
C ALA A 657 -6.68 11.72 11.64
N LEU A 658 -6.24 12.75 12.37
CA LEU A 658 -6.08 12.66 13.83
C LEU A 658 -7.38 12.28 14.53
N TRP A 659 -8.48 12.97 14.20
CA TRP A 659 -9.79 12.71 14.78
C TRP A 659 -10.23 11.25 14.55
N ASN A 660 -10.15 10.78 13.31
CA ASN A 660 -10.54 9.42 12.94
C ASN A 660 -9.70 8.37 13.68
N ASN A 661 -8.41 8.64 13.84
CA ASN A 661 -7.48 7.75 14.51
C ASN A 661 -7.74 7.67 16.02
N MET A 662 -8.20 8.76 16.65
CA MET A 662 -8.68 8.74 18.05
C MET A 662 -9.92 7.85 18.25
N LEU A 663 -10.69 7.61 17.18
CA LEU A 663 -11.90 6.77 17.18
C LEU A 663 -11.65 5.35 16.65
N GLU A 664 -10.39 4.93 16.54
CA GLU A 664 -10.00 3.56 16.18
C GLU A 664 -9.35 2.85 17.38
N PRO A 665 -9.67 1.56 17.63
CA PRO A 665 -9.01 0.78 18.66
C PRO A 665 -7.48 0.78 18.51
N VAL A 666 -6.77 0.86 19.64
CA VAL A 666 -5.31 0.68 19.67
C VAL A 666 -4.97 -0.72 19.16
N GLY A 667 -4.15 -0.77 18.11
CA GLY A 667 -3.83 -2.01 17.37
C GLY A 667 -4.50 -2.10 16.01
N GLU A 668 -5.61 -1.36 15.81
CA GLU A 668 -6.37 -1.29 14.55
C GLU A 668 -6.37 0.13 13.97
N LYS A 669 -5.56 1.02 14.54
CA LYS A 669 -5.40 2.39 14.06
C LYS A 669 -4.85 2.42 12.64
N GLN A 670 -5.40 3.28 11.81
CA GLN A 670 -4.87 3.56 10.49
C GLN A 670 -3.45 4.14 10.59
N MET A 671 -2.54 3.55 9.81
CA MET A 671 -1.08 3.82 9.88
C MET A 671 -0.55 4.70 8.73
N TYR A 672 -1.44 5.27 7.90
CA TYR A 672 -1.09 6.08 6.73
C TYR A 672 -2.10 7.22 6.52
N ASN A 673 -1.67 8.29 5.84
CA ASN A 673 -2.51 9.46 5.65
C ASN A 673 -3.42 9.27 4.44
N LYS A 674 -4.74 9.31 4.68
CA LYS A 674 -5.77 9.27 3.62
C LYS A 674 -6.25 10.67 3.29
N PHE A 675 -5.45 11.38 2.50
CA PHE A 675 -5.74 12.76 2.11
C PHE A 675 -6.64 12.76 0.86
N THR A 676 -7.87 13.22 1.03
CA THR A 676 -8.91 13.22 -0.01
C THR A 676 -9.67 14.54 -0.10
N ASN A 677 -9.64 15.38 0.95
CA ASN A 677 -10.52 16.55 1.18
C ASN A 677 -12.01 16.27 0.97
N ALA A 678 -12.46 15.02 1.12
CA ALA A 678 -13.88 14.76 1.15
C ALA A 678 -14.48 15.42 2.39
N ARG A 679 -15.63 16.08 2.25
CA ARG A 679 -16.23 16.81 3.40
C ARG A 679 -16.78 15.86 4.45
N ASN A 680 -17.26 14.67 4.05
CA ASN A 680 -17.89 13.67 4.92
C ASN A 680 -16.91 12.61 5.47
N ILE A 681 -15.64 12.96 5.69
CA ILE A 681 -14.59 12.00 6.12
C ILE A 681 -14.55 11.72 7.63
N LEU A 682 -15.28 12.48 8.45
CA LEU A 682 -15.18 12.36 9.90
C LEU A 682 -15.94 11.12 10.40
N LYS A 683 -15.23 10.24 11.10
CA LYS A 683 -15.81 9.13 11.85
C LYS A 683 -16.62 9.66 13.04
N CYS A 684 -17.64 8.90 13.43
CA CYS A 684 -18.49 9.22 14.56
C CYS A 684 -18.38 8.15 15.65
N PRO A 685 -18.36 8.55 16.93
CA PRO A 685 -18.54 7.60 18.04
C PRO A 685 -19.88 6.88 17.91
N THR A 686 -19.92 5.60 18.26
CA THR A 686 -21.16 4.81 18.29
C THR A 686 -21.74 4.74 19.69
N GLU A 687 -22.96 4.21 19.83
CA GLU A 687 -23.57 4.00 21.15
C GLU A 687 -22.79 2.94 21.96
N GLU A 688 -22.28 1.91 21.30
CA GLU A 688 -21.51 0.82 21.91
C GLU A 688 -20.08 1.26 22.26
N GLN A 689 -19.50 2.16 21.46
CA GLN A 689 -18.13 2.64 21.60
C GLN A 689 -18.09 4.18 21.57
N PRO A 690 -18.65 4.85 22.61
CA PRO A 690 -18.75 6.32 22.63
C PRO A 690 -17.46 7.02 23.08
N TYR A 691 -16.38 6.27 23.32
CA TYR A 691 -15.18 6.74 23.98
C TYR A 691 -14.05 7.02 22.99
N ILE A 692 -13.12 7.89 23.38
CA ILE A 692 -11.82 7.99 22.72
C ILE A 692 -11.02 6.73 23.06
N PHE A 693 -10.42 6.11 22.06
CA PHE A 693 -9.69 4.86 22.26
C PHE A 693 -8.34 5.08 22.94
N THR A 694 -8.12 4.24 23.94
CA THR A 694 -6.91 4.08 24.74
C THR A 694 -6.56 2.59 24.76
N LYS A 695 -5.37 2.24 25.25
CA LYS A 695 -4.96 0.84 25.34
C LYS A 695 -5.97 -0.04 26.11
N ALA A 696 -6.54 0.46 27.21
CA ALA A 696 -7.41 -0.33 28.09
C ALA A 696 -8.81 -0.58 27.51
N ASN A 697 -9.38 0.36 26.75
CA ASN A 697 -10.73 0.21 26.17
C ASN A 697 -10.71 -0.30 24.71
N SER A 698 -9.55 -0.71 24.20
CA SER A 698 -9.40 -1.28 22.85
C SER A 698 -9.42 -2.82 22.82
N LEU A 699 -9.32 -3.47 23.97
CA LEU A 699 -9.41 -4.93 24.06
C LEU A 699 -10.87 -5.38 24.07
N PRO A 700 -11.24 -6.49 23.40
CA PRO A 700 -12.58 -7.05 23.54
C PRO A 700 -12.87 -7.32 25.01
N SER A 701 -14.05 -6.91 25.50
CA SER A 701 -14.48 -7.24 26.86
C SER A 701 -14.56 -8.76 27.00
N SER A 702 -13.53 -9.38 27.60
CA SER A 702 -13.61 -10.77 28.02
C SER A 702 -14.57 -10.87 29.20
N THR A 703 -15.87 -10.98 28.93
CA THR A 703 -16.82 -11.53 29.90
C THR A 703 -16.63 -13.03 29.98
N THR A 704 -15.57 -13.44 30.68
CA THR A 704 -15.47 -14.73 31.39
C THR A 704 -14.27 -14.65 32.32
N ALA A 705 -14.55 -14.56 33.62
CA ALA A 705 -13.54 -14.76 34.66
C ALA A 705 -12.99 -16.19 34.54
N PRO A 706 -11.67 -16.40 34.45
CA PRO A 706 -11.09 -17.71 34.71
C PRO A 706 -10.93 -17.85 36.21
N THR A 707 -11.66 -18.80 36.79
CA THR A 707 -11.34 -19.40 38.09
C THR A 707 -9.88 -19.86 38.07
N ALA A 708 -9.10 -19.37 39.03
CA ALA A 708 -7.74 -19.81 39.26
C ALA A 708 -7.75 -21.27 39.72
N ASP A 709 -7.25 -22.18 38.89
CA ASP A 709 -6.74 -23.47 39.33
C ASP A 709 -5.22 -23.47 39.19
N VAL A 710 -4.57 -23.47 40.35
CA VAL A 710 -3.13 -23.59 40.53
C VAL A 710 -2.75 -25.03 40.26
N THR A 711 -2.03 -25.30 39.17
CA THR A 711 -1.17 -26.48 39.08
C THR A 711 0.24 -26.09 38.64
N SER A 712 1.17 -26.41 39.53
CA SER A 712 2.61 -26.23 39.43
C SER A 712 3.21 -27.12 38.35
N ALA A 713 3.90 -26.51 37.37
CA ALA A 713 4.86 -27.21 36.51
C ALA A 713 6.20 -26.45 36.52
N GLN A 714 7.28 -27.20 36.76
CA GLN A 714 8.65 -26.71 36.93
C GLN A 714 9.27 -26.15 35.63
N PRO A 715 10.34 -25.33 35.73
CA PRO A 715 10.99 -24.74 34.56
C PRO A 715 11.88 -25.75 33.84
N ILE A 716 11.66 -25.93 32.54
CA ILE A 716 12.62 -26.58 31.64
C ILE A 716 13.62 -25.53 31.17
N THR A 717 14.88 -25.72 31.56
CA THR A 717 16.03 -24.93 31.10
C THR A 717 16.30 -25.20 29.61
N ALA A 718 16.29 -24.16 28.79
CA ALA A 718 16.77 -24.22 27.41
C ALA A 718 18.31 -24.13 27.39
N ASP A 719 18.96 -25.23 27.05
CA ASP A 719 20.38 -25.29 26.73
C ASP A 719 20.56 -24.81 25.27
N CYS A 720 21.22 -23.67 25.09
CA CYS A 720 21.62 -23.14 23.78
C CYS A 720 23.14 -23.20 23.66
N SER A 721 23.67 -24.37 23.31
CA SER A 721 25.07 -24.55 22.97
C SER A 721 25.22 -24.92 21.49
N GLY A 722 25.19 -23.90 20.62
CA GLY A 722 25.42 -24.03 19.18
C GLY A 722 26.39 -22.97 18.66
N GLY A 723 27.63 -22.98 19.14
CA GLY A 723 28.68 -22.10 18.63
C GLY A 723 29.20 -22.58 17.27
N VAL A 724 29.16 -21.72 16.25
CA VAL A 724 29.80 -21.97 14.96
C VAL A 724 31.33 -21.94 15.14
N PRO A 725 32.08 -22.98 14.74
CA PRO A 725 33.52 -22.99 14.91
C PRO A 725 34.20 -21.86 14.12
N ALA A 726 35.08 -21.10 14.76
CA ALA A 726 35.80 -19.97 14.16
C ALA A 726 36.59 -20.33 12.88
N TRP A 727 36.94 -21.61 12.68
CA TRP A 727 37.61 -22.06 11.47
C TRP A 727 36.74 -21.97 10.21
N LEU A 728 35.41 -22.03 10.34
CA LEU A 728 34.48 -21.94 9.21
C LEU A 728 34.49 -20.55 8.58
N ALA A 729 34.62 -19.49 9.40
CA ALA A 729 34.77 -18.12 8.93
C ALA A 729 36.09 -17.91 8.17
N ALA A 730 37.18 -18.52 8.63
CA ALA A 730 38.48 -18.46 7.95
C ALA A 730 38.45 -19.19 6.59
N VAL A 731 37.78 -20.34 6.51
CA VAL A 731 37.63 -21.09 5.23
C VAL A 731 36.79 -20.29 4.23
N LEU A 732 35.69 -19.68 4.66
CA LEU A 732 34.85 -18.85 3.78
C LEU A 732 35.59 -17.59 3.30
N ALA A 733 36.43 -16.97 4.14
CA ALA A 733 37.26 -15.85 3.73
C ALA A 733 38.31 -16.24 2.67
N VAL A 734 38.95 -17.41 2.81
CA VAL A 734 39.93 -17.91 1.84
C VAL A 734 39.25 -18.27 0.51
N ILE A 735 38.08 -18.92 0.55
CA ILE A 735 37.31 -19.23 -0.67
C ILE A 735 36.87 -17.94 -1.38
N GLY A 736 36.39 -16.93 -0.64
CA GLY A 736 36.05 -15.62 -1.19
C GLY A 736 37.24 -14.93 -1.86
N LEU A 737 38.42 -14.99 -1.24
CA LEU A 737 39.65 -14.44 -1.81
C LEU A 737 40.06 -15.15 -3.11
N LEU A 738 39.96 -16.49 -3.15
CA LEU A 738 40.28 -17.29 -4.34
C LEU A 738 39.32 -17.01 -5.50
N ILE A 739 38.02 -16.89 -5.22
CA ILE A 739 37.01 -16.51 -6.23
C ILE A 739 37.27 -15.10 -6.74
N GLY A 740 37.56 -14.15 -5.84
CA GLY A 740 37.90 -12.77 -6.23
C GLY A 740 39.14 -12.69 -7.11
N CYS A 741 40.19 -13.46 -6.78
CA CYS A 741 41.39 -13.58 -7.60
C CYS A 741 41.11 -14.20 -8.98
N ALA A 742 40.29 -15.26 -9.05
CA ALA A 742 39.93 -15.91 -10.31
C ALA A 742 39.12 -14.99 -11.24
N VAL A 743 38.14 -14.26 -10.69
CA VAL A 743 37.34 -13.27 -11.45
C VAL A 743 38.21 -12.13 -11.94
N THR A 744 39.10 -11.60 -11.09
CA THR A 744 40.02 -10.52 -11.46
C THR A 744 40.98 -10.98 -12.56
N TRP A 745 41.50 -12.20 -12.47
CA TRP A 745 42.36 -12.80 -13.49
C TRP A 745 41.62 -12.98 -14.82
N LEU A 746 40.38 -13.48 -14.82
CA LEU A 746 39.54 -13.58 -16.01
C LEU A 746 39.28 -12.24 -16.67
N VAL A 747 38.97 -11.20 -15.89
CA VAL A 747 38.74 -9.84 -16.40
C VAL A 747 40.02 -9.25 -17.01
N LEU A 748 41.16 -9.41 -16.34
CA LEU A 748 42.45 -8.95 -16.86
C LEU A 748 42.88 -9.72 -18.12
N PHE A 749 42.64 -11.03 -18.16
CA PHE A 749 42.89 -11.88 -19.33
C PHE A 749 42.04 -11.46 -20.53
N TYR A 750 40.74 -11.19 -20.34
CA TYR A 750 39.87 -10.68 -21.39
C TYR A 750 40.30 -9.28 -21.86
N ARG A 751 40.73 -8.39 -20.95
CA ARG A 751 41.25 -7.06 -21.32
C ARG A 751 42.56 -7.14 -22.10
N ASP A 752 43.49 -8.02 -21.74
CA ASP A 752 44.74 -8.23 -22.49
C ASP A 752 44.47 -8.82 -23.88
N ARG A 753 43.57 -9.81 -23.97
CA ARG A 753 43.17 -10.42 -25.25
C ARG A 753 42.48 -9.42 -26.18
N ARG A 754 41.66 -8.51 -25.62
CA ARG A 754 41.04 -7.40 -26.36
C ARG A 754 42.07 -6.37 -26.80
N ARG A 755 43.05 -6.01 -25.97
CA ARG A 755 44.15 -5.11 -26.35
C ARG A 755 45.04 -5.70 -27.46
N LYS A 756 45.32 -7.00 -27.40
CA LYS A 756 46.07 -7.71 -28.46
C LYS A 756 45.32 -7.71 -29.78
N ARG A 757 44.00 -8.00 -29.79
CA ARG A 757 43.16 -7.90 -31.00
C ARG A 757 43.15 -6.49 -31.61
N ILE A 758 43.02 -5.45 -30.79
CA ILE A 758 43.04 -4.06 -31.26
C ILE A 758 44.40 -3.68 -31.87
N LYS A 759 45.51 -4.23 -31.37
CA LYS A 759 46.84 -4.04 -31.97
C LYS A 759 47.01 -4.77 -33.31
N THR A 760 46.45 -5.97 -33.47
CA THR A 760 46.50 -6.70 -34.74
C THR A 760 45.66 -6.00 -35.81
N ASP A 761 44.46 -5.52 -35.47
CA ASP A 761 43.58 -4.79 -36.40
C ASP A 761 44.16 -3.42 -36.82
N ALA A 762 45.02 -2.82 -35.98
CA ALA A 762 45.72 -1.57 -36.30
C ALA A 762 46.96 -1.78 -37.19
N VAL A 763 47.55 -2.99 -37.19
CA VAL A 763 48.69 -3.35 -38.05
C VAL A 763 48.20 -3.77 -39.44
N ASP A 764 47.09 -4.51 -39.54
CA ASP A 764 46.50 -4.90 -40.84
C ASP A 764 45.95 -3.70 -41.65
N LYS A 765 45.47 -2.66 -40.96
CA LYS A 765 45.03 -1.41 -41.62
C LYS A 765 46.18 -0.52 -42.11
N ARG A 766 47.43 -0.79 -41.73
CA ARG A 766 48.63 -0.10 -42.26
C ARG A 766 49.29 -0.84 -43.41
N ALA A 767 48.98 -2.12 -43.63
CA ALA A 767 49.56 -2.92 -44.72
C ALA A 767 48.78 -2.85 -46.05
N THR A 768 47.62 -2.18 -46.09
CA THR A 768 46.73 -2.07 -47.27
C THR A 768 46.70 -0.68 -47.91
N LYS A 769 47.69 0.17 -47.63
CA LYS A 769 47.96 1.40 -48.38
C LYS A 769 49.41 1.41 -48.88
N PHE A 770 49.68 0.63 -49.91
CA PHE A 770 50.73 0.88 -50.91
C PHE A 770 50.24 0.36 -52.25
#